data_AF-L8HHN4-F1
#
_entry.id   AF-L8HHN4-F1
#
_cell.length_a   1.000
_cell.length_b   1.000
_cell.length_c   1.000
_cell.angle_alpha   90.00
_cell.angle_beta   90.00
_cell.angle_gamma   90.00
#
_symmetry.space_group_name_H-M   'P 1'
#
loop_
_entity.id
_entity.type
_entity.pdbx_description
1 polymer ?
#
loop_
_entity_poly.entity_id
_entity_poly.type
_entity_poly.pdbx_seq_one_letter_code
_entity_poly.pdbx_strand_id
1 'polypeptide(L)'
;MEQGDEQGRGVNVRKEAKKPFLDIQEEFKGAIVYLDGPAAEIVQWTFGGLDFFFGLGAEHVTLLPPASNGNKDEDSHSATLVGFTSTRALIFISSYLPEYRDSLKRVLESGTFTECVVYSGLPESAHSHYPELGGGLFNSYIRMMKDWMRKKQTSKFISPVAVVIPFPLLYSPFLPHTFFLPPCYDVFPPVQLPEHVPESPHGPTLEQLPKHYQLAVKRLANVLSQTMRQWGLKEDIYPIGHAAKFTAGEMNKLAEQAQHAATPASPRSATPVSLILIDRTIDLVAPMRHTANVLDRIRSVLRSPSPTSNDVAIDLRPFLSDSPVHMDDNFLPYGSLIPREDSKASNSIFKTLATKTQKDALNAIRKKLMNSSAVTPARLLALLRPFQTDVGAFYRHAGLMQYAAGVISALQQSDKSTAWEELMGVEKLIIHTVKDPSEKSSLQQLVELLSVGKFTAADVVGLAVMAHSLLGQRFARDDDKAFQKALVANLIDFPQESLDWLGDADVAHMLRQHYRAAAQEGSAADDAGEGEREVLARQLQLSLKDVIEDRMDRLRGTADVRSSLKLRDYANVMGRGAGGAAYTSLVARVARDSVTRDGDAELHDLEKHTSTVALSDLLGMASSLGLGRFGFGRGKTKAKPRPSDNKTIVIFVIGGITCAEIQEALQQVADSVGGKEEGDDDQYQVLIGSTSLSTASGVLSHLFAAEQQQ
;
A
#
# COMPACT_ATOMS: atom_id res chain seq x y z
N MET A 1 -25.17 16.47 -13.46
CA MET A 1 -24.84 17.69 -14.22
C MET A 1 -23.38 17.60 -14.59
N GLU A 2 -23.12 17.12 -15.79
CA GLU A 2 -21.80 17.09 -16.41
C GLU A 2 -21.41 18.48 -16.96
N GLN A 3 -20.11 18.60 -17.26
CA GLN A 3 -19.44 19.61 -18.09
C GLN A 3 -18.86 20.83 -17.38
N GLY A 4 -17.68 20.61 -16.81
CA GLY A 4 -16.50 21.45 -17.07
C GLY A 4 -15.44 20.54 -17.66
N ASP A 5 -15.40 20.47 -18.99
CA ASP A 5 -14.52 19.59 -19.76
C ASP A 5 -13.09 20.14 -19.69
N GLU A 6 -12.30 19.71 -18.69
CA GLU A 6 -10.85 19.70 -18.84
C GLU A 6 -10.51 18.57 -19.81
N GLN A 7 -10.61 18.85 -21.11
CA GLN A 7 -9.97 18.04 -22.15
C GLN A 7 -8.45 18.22 -22.06
N GLY A 8 -7.87 17.77 -20.95
CA GLY A 8 -6.44 17.57 -20.82
C GLY A 8 -6.05 16.31 -21.59
N ARG A 9 -4.99 16.39 -22.40
CA ARG A 9 -4.46 15.29 -23.22
C ARG A 9 -3.84 14.13 -22.41
N GLY A 10 -3.90 14.19 -21.08
CA GLY A 10 -3.29 13.26 -20.14
C GLY A 10 -4.29 12.34 -19.43
N VAL A 11 -3.78 11.32 -18.74
CA VAL A 11 -4.60 10.36 -18.01
C VAL A 11 -5.24 11.03 -16.79
N ASN A 12 -6.57 11.00 -16.72
CA ASN A 12 -7.31 11.37 -15.51
C ASN A 12 -7.70 10.10 -14.76
N VAL A 13 -6.91 9.77 -13.73
CA VAL A 13 -6.99 8.49 -13.03
C VAL A 13 -8.38 8.20 -12.47
N ARG A 14 -9.05 9.22 -11.91
CA ARG A 14 -10.41 9.09 -11.36
C ARG A 14 -11.46 8.88 -12.44
N LYS A 15 -11.36 9.58 -13.57
CA LYS A 15 -12.28 9.39 -14.71
C LYS A 15 -12.15 7.99 -15.29
N GLU A 16 -10.92 7.51 -15.49
CA GLU A 16 -10.65 6.17 -16.01
C GLU A 16 -11.15 5.07 -15.05
N ALA A 17 -11.06 5.27 -13.73
CA ALA A 17 -11.54 4.31 -12.74
C ALA A 17 -13.07 4.10 -12.79
N LYS A 18 -13.82 5.13 -13.20
CA LYS A 18 -15.28 5.11 -13.20
C LYS A 18 -15.89 4.37 -14.39
N LYS A 19 -15.26 4.50 -15.57
CA LYS A 19 -15.82 4.01 -16.84
C LYS A 19 -16.37 2.58 -16.75
N PRO A 20 -15.62 1.58 -16.21
CA PRO A 20 -16.08 0.19 -16.23
C PRO A 20 -17.39 -0.03 -15.47
N PHE A 21 -17.59 0.65 -14.34
CA PHE A 21 -18.82 0.54 -13.56
C PHE A 21 -20.00 1.27 -14.22
N LEU A 22 -19.73 2.39 -14.89
CA LEU A 22 -20.75 3.13 -15.64
C LEU A 22 -21.25 2.34 -16.86
N ASP A 23 -20.37 1.55 -17.50
CA ASP A 23 -20.73 0.71 -18.64
C ASP A 23 -21.73 -0.41 -18.28
N ILE A 24 -21.79 -0.81 -17.00
CA ILE A 24 -22.70 -1.86 -16.48
C ILE A 24 -23.77 -1.31 -15.52
N GLN A 25 -24.00 -0.01 -15.49
CA GLN A 25 -24.86 0.64 -14.47
C GLN A 25 -26.29 0.07 -14.40
N GLU A 26 -26.84 -0.41 -15.52
CA GLU A 26 -28.19 -0.99 -15.58
C GLU A 26 -28.28 -2.38 -14.92
N GLU A 27 -27.14 -3.07 -14.75
CA GLU A 27 -27.09 -4.41 -14.18
C GLU A 27 -27.38 -4.44 -12.67
N PHE A 28 -27.19 -3.32 -11.98
CA PHE A 28 -27.32 -3.21 -10.52
C PHE A 28 -28.78 -3.18 -10.04
N LYS A 29 -29.73 -2.86 -10.91
CA LYS A 29 -31.14 -2.68 -10.53
C LYS A 29 -31.74 -3.99 -10.01
N GLY A 30 -32.15 -3.99 -8.74
CA GLY A 30 -32.73 -5.16 -8.06
C GLY A 30 -31.73 -6.29 -7.84
N ALA A 31 -30.43 -5.99 -7.80
CA ALA A 31 -29.39 -6.96 -7.52
C ALA A 31 -28.91 -6.88 -6.06
N ILE A 32 -28.43 -8.02 -5.55
CA ILE A 32 -27.58 -8.08 -4.36
C ILE A 32 -26.12 -8.02 -4.82
N VAL A 33 -25.39 -7.03 -4.35
CA VAL A 33 -23.99 -6.79 -4.71
C VAL A 33 -23.08 -7.33 -3.61
N TYR A 34 -22.17 -8.22 -3.98
CA TYR A 34 -21.10 -8.74 -3.13
C TYR A 34 -19.77 -8.19 -3.60
N LEU A 35 -18.97 -7.63 -2.70
CA LEU A 35 -17.65 -7.06 -2.98
C LEU A 35 -16.61 -7.78 -2.14
N ASP A 36 -15.52 -8.23 -2.73
CA ASP A 36 -14.33 -8.54 -1.93
C ASP A 36 -13.72 -7.27 -1.31
N GLY A 37 -12.85 -7.43 -0.32
CA GLY A 37 -12.23 -6.29 0.38
C GLY A 37 -11.61 -5.26 -0.57
N PRO A 38 -10.73 -5.68 -1.50
CA PRO A 38 -10.17 -4.77 -2.50
C PRO A 38 -11.21 -4.09 -3.41
N ALA A 39 -12.25 -4.80 -3.87
CA ALA A 39 -13.31 -4.20 -4.70
C ALA A 39 -14.08 -3.14 -3.91
N ALA A 40 -14.37 -3.42 -2.64
CA ALA A 40 -15.03 -2.48 -1.76
C ALA A 40 -14.21 -1.20 -1.62
N GLU A 41 -12.90 -1.32 -1.42
CA GLU A 41 -12.00 -0.16 -1.33
C GLU A 41 -11.91 0.63 -2.65
N ILE A 42 -11.81 -0.05 -3.79
CA ILE A 42 -11.83 0.59 -5.12
C ILE A 42 -13.10 1.43 -5.26
N VAL A 43 -14.27 0.87 -4.93
CA VAL A 43 -15.54 1.59 -5.03
C VAL A 43 -15.60 2.75 -4.04
N GLN A 44 -15.15 2.54 -2.80
CA GLN A 44 -15.16 3.56 -1.76
C GLN A 44 -14.38 4.81 -2.19
N TRP A 45 -13.15 4.64 -2.69
CA TRP A 45 -12.30 5.75 -3.13
C TRP A 45 -12.72 6.34 -4.48
N THR A 46 -13.38 5.56 -5.34
CA THR A 46 -13.82 6.01 -6.68
C THR A 46 -15.12 6.81 -6.62
N PHE A 47 -16.12 6.31 -5.88
CA PHE A 47 -17.50 6.80 -5.87
C PHE A 47 -18.00 7.30 -4.50
N GLY A 48 -17.21 7.20 -3.44
CA GLY A 48 -17.61 7.63 -2.10
C GLY A 48 -18.38 6.58 -1.29
N GLY A 49 -18.47 5.34 -1.75
CA GLY A 49 -19.03 4.21 -1.01
C GLY A 49 -20.36 3.68 -1.54
N LEU A 50 -21.22 3.21 -0.63
CA LEU A 50 -22.41 2.41 -0.94
C LEU A 50 -23.53 3.20 -1.66
N ASP A 51 -23.58 4.52 -1.44
CA ASP A 51 -24.57 5.41 -2.06
C ASP A 51 -24.59 5.29 -3.59
N PHE A 52 -23.44 4.95 -4.18
CA PHE A 52 -23.33 4.65 -5.61
C PHE A 52 -24.24 3.50 -6.03
N PHE A 53 -24.13 2.33 -5.39
CA PHE A 53 -24.91 1.15 -5.75
C PHE A 53 -26.40 1.32 -5.44
N PHE A 54 -26.74 1.93 -4.30
CA PHE A 54 -28.13 2.21 -3.96
C PHE A 54 -28.75 3.23 -4.93
N GLY A 55 -27.98 4.24 -5.35
CA GLY A 55 -28.40 5.18 -6.39
C GLY A 55 -28.67 4.52 -7.75
N LEU A 56 -28.01 3.41 -8.05
CA LEU A 56 -28.23 2.58 -9.25
C LEU A 56 -29.33 1.50 -9.05
N GLY A 57 -29.96 1.45 -7.88
CA GLY A 57 -31.08 0.55 -7.59
C GLY A 57 -30.68 -0.84 -7.11
N ALA A 58 -29.46 -1.04 -6.61
CA ALA A 58 -29.10 -2.26 -5.89
C ALA A 58 -29.98 -2.39 -4.63
N GLU A 59 -30.47 -3.60 -4.35
CA GLU A 59 -31.30 -3.87 -3.17
C GLU A 59 -30.43 -3.98 -1.92
N HIS A 60 -29.23 -4.54 -2.07
CA HIS A 60 -28.30 -4.75 -0.96
C HIS A 60 -26.85 -4.75 -1.45
N VAL A 61 -25.93 -4.32 -0.58
CA VAL A 61 -24.48 -4.39 -0.82
C VAL A 61 -23.82 -4.98 0.42
N THR A 62 -22.94 -5.97 0.25
CA THR A 62 -22.23 -6.60 1.37
C THR A 62 -20.82 -7.03 0.98
N LEU A 63 -19.97 -7.23 1.99
CA LEU A 63 -18.65 -7.81 1.78
C LEU A 63 -18.74 -9.33 1.56
N LEU A 64 -17.85 -9.83 0.70
CA LEU A 64 -17.57 -11.23 0.50
C LEU A 64 -16.23 -11.54 1.18
N PRO A 65 -16.21 -12.21 2.34
CA PRO A 65 -14.96 -12.59 2.99
C PRO A 65 -14.22 -13.64 2.15
N PRO A 66 -12.86 -13.68 2.19
CA PRO A 66 -12.10 -14.76 1.58
C PRO A 66 -12.39 -16.10 2.26
N ALA A 67 -12.02 -17.22 1.63
CA ALA A 67 -12.16 -18.53 2.25
C ALA A 67 -11.30 -18.61 3.53
N SER A 68 -11.93 -18.83 4.68
CA SER A 68 -11.25 -18.96 5.98
C SER A 68 -10.41 -20.25 6.02
N ASN A 69 -9.10 -20.15 6.32
CA ASN A 69 -8.20 -21.30 6.50
C ASN A 69 -8.37 -22.06 7.84
N GLY A 70 -9.55 -22.00 8.49
CA GLY A 70 -9.87 -22.90 9.61
C GLY A 70 -10.43 -22.26 10.88
N ASN A 71 -10.54 -20.94 11.00
CA ASN A 71 -11.28 -20.32 12.11
C ASN A 71 -12.77 -20.38 11.82
N LYS A 72 -13.44 -21.36 12.43
CA LYS A 72 -14.85 -21.70 12.18
C LYS A 72 -15.86 -20.77 12.89
N ASP A 73 -15.41 -19.94 13.83
CA ASP A 73 -16.33 -19.42 14.85
C ASP A 73 -16.69 -17.92 14.75
N GLU A 74 -15.92 -17.06 14.04
CA GLU A 74 -16.22 -15.61 13.98
C GLU A 74 -16.68 -15.10 12.60
N ASP A 75 -16.23 -15.68 11.49
CA ASP A 75 -16.59 -15.22 10.13
C ASP A 75 -17.90 -15.85 9.58
N SER A 76 -18.50 -16.79 10.31
CA SER A 76 -19.59 -17.63 9.79
C SER A 76 -20.93 -16.90 9.62
N HIS A 77 -21.07 -15.66 10.09
CA HIS A 77 -22.35 -14.93 10.06
C HIS A 77 -22.39 -13.71 9.13
N SER A 78 -21.26 -13.25 8.58
CA SER A 78 -21.24 -11.96 7.88
C SER A 78 -21.67 -12.01 6.40
N ALA A 79 -21.64 -13.17 5.73
CA ALA A 79 -21.88 -13.24 4.28
C ALA A 79 -23.27 -13.79 3.88
N THR A 80 -24.00 -14.41 4.81
CA THR A 80 -25.29 -15.05 4.51
C THR A 80 -26.43 -14.10 4.84
N LEU A 81 -26.92 -13.43 3.81
CA LEU A 81 -28.08 -12.56 3.87
C LEU A 81 -29.36 -13.41 3.94
N VAL A 82 -30.07 -13.37 5.08
CA VAL A 82 -31.34 -14.10 5.29
C VAL A 82 -32.51 -13.15 5.12
N GLY A 83 -33.50 -13.52 4.31
CA GLY A 83 -34.80 -12.81 4.23
C GLY A 83 -34.99 -11.88 3.03
N PHE A 84 -34.08 -11.85 2.06
CA PHE A 84 -34.22 -11.02 0.85
C PHE A 84 -34.97 -11.74 -0.27
N THR A 85 -35.73 -10.98 -1.06
CA THR A 85 -36.53 -11.51 -2.19
C THR A 85 -35.79 -11.45 -3.53
N SER A 86 -34.68 -10.72 -3.59
CA SER A 86 -33.85 -10.60 -4.79
C SER A 86 -33.34 -11.96 -5.29
N THR A 87 -33.44 -12.18 -6.60
CA THR A 87 -32.96 -13.41 -7.25
C THR A 87 -31.72 -13.18 -8.14
N ARG A 88 -31.19 -11.95 -8.18
CA ARG A 88 -30.00 -11.57 -8.96
C ARG A 88 -28.84 -11.23 -8.03
N ALA A 89 -27.69 -11.87 -8.24
CA ALA A 89 -26.44 -11.60 -7.53
C ALA A 89 -25.36 -11.07 -8.48
N LEU A 90 -24.71 -9.98 -8.10
CA LEU A 90 -23.50 -9.47 -8.75
C LEU A 90 -22.34 -9.59 -7.76
N ILE A 91 -21.28 -10.28 -8.13
CA ILE A 91 -20.15 -10.57 -7.24
C ILE A 91 -18.88 -10.04 -7.86
N PHE A 92 -18.19 -9.12 -7.19
CA PHE A 92 -16.95 -8.51 -7.65
C PHE A 92 -15.78 -9.08 -6.84
N ILE A 93 -14.85 -9.74 -7.53
CA ILE A 93 -13.66 -10.35 -6.93
C ILE A 93 -12.43 -9.79 -7.64
N SER A 94 -11.55 -9.13 -6.91
CA SER A 94 -10.36 -8.47 -7.43
C SER A 94 -9.10 -9.35 -7.39
N SER A 95 -9.11 -10.43 -6.60
CA SER A 95 -8.01 -11.43 -6.51
C SER A 95 -8.29 -12.69 -7.35
N TYR A 96 -7.53 -13.75 -7.11
CA TYR A 96 -7.71 -15.04 -7.75
C TYR A 96 -9.04 -15.70 -7.32
N LEU A 97 -9.87 -16.11 -8.29
CA LEU A 97 -11.15 -16.78 -8.03
C LEU A 97 -11.06 -17.99 -7.08
N PRO A 98 -10.03 -18.86 -7.14
CA PRO A 98 -9.81 -19.94 -6.17
C PRO A 98 -9.83 -19.54 -4.69
N GLU A 99 -9.35 -18.33 -4.36
CA GLU A 99 -9.31 -17.84 -2.97
C GLU A 99 -10.72 -17.60 -2.38
N TYR A 100 -11.73 -17.44 -3.24
CA TYR A 100 -13.11 -17.16 -2.86
C TYR A 100 -14.07 -18.34 -3.12
N ARG A 101 -13.55 -19.51 -3.53
CA ARG A 101 -14.37 -20.67 -3.90
C ARG A 101 -15.40 -21.05 -2.84
N ASP A 102 -14.96 -21.17 -1.58
CA ASP A 102 -15.82 -21.63 -0.50
C ASP A 102 -16.82 -20.56 -0.06
N SER A 103 -16.44 -19.28 -0.13
CA SER A 103 -17.33 -18.15 0.11
C SER A 103 -18.42 -18.05 -0.96
N LEU A 104 -18.04 -18.18 -2.24
CA LEU A 104 -18.98 -18.26 -3.37
C LEU A 104 -19.96 -19.42 -3.19
N LYS A 105 -19.45 -20.60 -2.86
CA LYS A 105 -20.30 -21.77 -2.57
C LYS A 105 -21.28 -21.48 -1.44
N ARG A 106 -20.82 -20.93 -0.32
CA ARG A 106 -21.68 -20.60 0.83
C ARG A 106 -22.79 -19.61 0.45
N VAL A 107 -22.46 -18.55 -0.27
CA VAL A 107 -23.44 -17.54 -0.73
C VAL A 107 -24.46 -18.17 -1.68
N LEU A 108 -23.99 -18.91 -2.70
CA LEU A 108 -24.87 -19.46 -3.73
C LEU A 108 -25.72 -20.65 -3.25
N GLU A 109 -25.24 -21.43 -2.28
CA GLU A 109 -26.03 -22.51 -1.68
C GLU A 109 -27.06 -21.98 -0.65
N SER A 110 -26.85 -20.79 -0.09
CA SER A 110 -27.74 -20.21 0.93
C SER A 110 -28.81 -19.29 0.37
N GLY A 111 -28.57 -18.64 -0.78
CA GLY A 111 -29.52 -17.76 -1.46
C GLY A 111 -30.48 -18.47 -2.43
N THR A 112 -31.48 -17.72 -2.92
CA THR A 112 -32.47 -18.18 -3.92
C THR A 112 -32.24 -17.47 -5.26
N PHE A 113 -31.02 -17.55 -5.78
CA PHE A 113 -30.62 -16.82 -6.99
C PHE A 113 -31.06 -17.56 -8.27
N THR A 114 -31.68 -16.81 -9.20
CA THR A 114 -31.93 -17.25 -10.58
C THR A 114 -30.80 -16.83 -11.51
N GLU A 115 -30.10 -15.74 -11.17
CA GLU A 115 -29.01 -15.17 -11.97
C GLU A 115 -27.84 -14.78 -11.05
N CYS A 116 -26.63 -15.18 -11.44
CA CYS A 116 -25.40 -14.78 -10.76
C CYS A 116 -24.34 -14.39 -11.79
N VAL A 117 -23.78 -13.19 -11.65
CA VAL A 117 -22.64 -12.72 -12.44
C VAL A 117 -21.45 -12.49 -11.52
N VAL A 118 -20.32 -13.12 -11.83
CA VAL A 118 -19.04 -12.88 -11.15
C VAL A 118 -18.17 -12.02 -12.06
N TYR A 119 -17.90 -10.79 -11.62
CA TYR A 119 -16.93 -9.90 -12.23
C TYR A 119 -15.54 -10.14 -11.64
N SER A 120 -14.65 -10.69 -12.45
CA SER A 120 -13.28 -11.08 -12.06
C SER A 120 -12.28 -9.98 -12.45
N GLY A 121 -11.59 -9.42 -11.46
CA GLY A 121 -10.49 -8.44 -11.59
C GLY A 121 -9.31 -8.95 -12.41
N LEU A 122 -9.09 -10.27 -12.35
CA LEU A 122 -8.05 -10.94 -13.12
C LEU A 122 -8.64 -11.67 -14.33
N PRO A 123 -7.99 -11.59 -15.50
CA PRO A 123 -8.41 -12.35 -16.67
C PRO A 123 -8.23 -13.86 -16.45
N GLU A 124 -8.94 -14.66 -17.24
CA GLU A 124 -8.83 -16.13 -17.15
C GLU A 124 -7.39 -16.62 -17.32
N SER A 125 -6.61 -15.99 -18.21
CA SER A 125 -5.20 -16.33 -18.44
C SER A 125 -4.30 -16.16 -17.21
N ALA A 126 -4.63 -15.23 -16.32
CA ALA A 126 -3.88 -15.01 -15.07
C ALA A 126 -3.99 -16.20 -14.10
N HIS A 127 -5.02 -17.03 -14.24
CA HIS A 127 -5.26 -18.19 -13.39
C HIS A 127 -4.57 -19.47 -13.86
N SER A 128 -3.74 -19.40 -14.90
CA SER A 128 -3.01 -20.55 -15.48
C SER A 128 -2.14 -21.34 -14.49
N HIS A 129 -1.77 -20.73 -13.35
CA HIS A 129 -0.97 -21.34 -12.28
C HIS A 129 -1.77 -22.19 -11.28
N TYR A 130 -3.09 -22.33 -11.48
CA TYR A 130 -3.95 -23.21 -10.71
C TYR A 130 -4.18 -24.52 -11.51
N PRO A 131 -3.29 -25.53 -11.37
CA PRO A 131 -3.30 -26.74 -12.21
C PRO A 131 -4.54 -27.61 -12.02
N GLU A 132 -5.21 -27.48 -10.86
CA GLU A 132 -6.38 -28.28 -10.47
C GLU A 132 -7.61 -28.07 -11.37
N LEU A 133 -7.60 -27.04 -12.23
CA LEU A 133 -8.79 -26.54 -12.90
C LEU A 133 -8.77 -26.67 -14.44
N GLY A 134 -7.67 -27.17 -15.03
CA GLY A 134 -7.54 -27.38 -16.47
C GLY A 134 -7.65 -26.11 -17.32
N GLY A 135 -7.71 -26.26 -18.65
CA GLY A 135 -8.06 -25.14 -19.54
C GLY A 135 -9.54 -24.78 -19.42
N GLY A 136 -9.88 -23.49 -19.34
CA GLY A 136 -11.28 -23.03 -19.23
C GLY A 136 -11.77 -22.89 -17.77
N LEU A 137 -10.96 -22.28 -16.90
CA LEU A 137 -11.29 -22.05 -15.48
C LEU A 137 -12.61 -21.31 -15.29
N PHE A 138 -12.90 -20.29 -16.10
CA PHE A 138 -14.14 -19.53 -15.98
C PHE A 138 -15.34 -20.44 -16.29
N ASN A 139 -15.24 -21.28 -17.33
CA ASN A 139 -16.28 -22.27 -17.65
C ASN A 139 -16.45 -23.33 -16.55
N SER A 140 -15.37 -23.73 -15.89
CA SER A 140 -15.44 -24.63 -14.73
C SER A 140 -16.17 -23.98 -13.55
N TYR A 141 -15.89 -22.71 -13.23
CA TYR A 141 -16.62 -21.96 -12.22
C TYR A 141 -18.10 -21.77 -12.57
N ILE A 142 -18.42 -21.44 -13.83
CA ILE A 142 -19.80 -21.31 -14.30
C ILE A 142 -20.59 -22.61 -14.03
N ARG A 143 -19.99 -23.78 -14.28
CA ARG A 143 -20.62 -25.08 -13.99
C ARG A 143 -20.83 -25.30 -12.50
N MET A 144 -19.79 -25.08 -11.69
CA MET A 144 -19.87 -25.23 -10.23
C MET A 144 -20.93 -24.31 -9.61
N MET A 145 -20.97 -23.04 -10.03
CA MET A 145 -21.95 -22.06 -9.54
C MET A 145 -23.39 -22.48 -9.86
N LYS A 146 -23.65 -22.97 -11.08
CA LYS A 146 -24.98 -23.50 -11.44
C LYS A 146 -25.40 -24.66 -10.55
N ASP A 147 -24.46 -25.53 -10.18
CA ASP A 147 -24.73 -26.65 -9.27
C ASP A 147 -24.99 -26.19 -7.84
N TRP A 148 -24.27 -25.19 -7.35
CA TRP A 148 -24.50 -24.59 -6.02
C TRP A 148 -25.86 -23.89 -5.95
N MET A 149 -26.22 -23.09 -6.96
CA MET A 149 -27.51 -22.39 -7.02
C MET A 149 -28.71 -23.34 -7.03
N ARG A 150 -28.58 -24.53 -7.64
CA ARG A 150 -29.65 -25.54 -7.70
C ARG A 150 -30.04 -26.10 -6.32
N LYS A 151 -29.15 -26.07 -5.33
CA LYS A 151 -29.40 -26.73 -4.03
C LYS A 151 -30.58 -26.14 -3.26
N LYS A 152 -30.81 -24.84 -3.36
CA LYS A 152 -31.92 -24.14 -2.70
C LYS A 152 -33.05 -23.74 -3.64
N GLN A 153 -32.92 -24.04 -4.93
CA GLN A 153 -33.91 -23.68 -5.92
C GLN A 153 -35.15 -24.57 -5.76
N THR A 154 -36.30 -23.97 -5.42
CA THR A 154 -37.57 -24.67 -5.22
C THR A 154 -38.22 -25.13 -6.53
N SER A 155 -37.95 -24.44 -7.65
CA SER A 155 -38.48 -24.79 -8.96
C SER A 155 -37.45 -25.55 -9.80
N LYS A 156 -37.77 -26.81 -10.15
CA LYS A 156 -36.97 -27.62 -11.08
C LYS A 156 -37.07 -27.17 -12.55
N PHE A 157 -37.96 -26.24 -12.87
CA PHE A 157 -38.23 -25.81 -14.25
C PHE A 157 -37.40 -24.59 -14.70
N ILE A 158 -36.77 -23.87 -13.77
CA ILE A 158 -35.95 -22.70 -14.07
C ILE A 158 -34.49 -23.10 -13.94
N SER A 159 -33.72 -23.13 -15.03
CA SER A 159 -32.28 -23.34 -14.92
C SER A 159 -31.61 -22.04 -14.44
N PRO A 160 -30.70 -22.09 -13.45
CA PRO A 160 -29.97 -20.90 -13.03
C PRO A 160 -29.03 -20.43 -14.15
N VAL A 161 -28.90 -19.11 -14.26
CA VAL A 161 -27.94 -18.45 -15.13
C VAL A 161 -26.73 -18.06 -14.29
N ALA A 162 -25.54 -18.48 -14.72
CA ALA A 162 -24.28 -18.12 -14.10
C ALA A 162 -23.27 -17.71 -15.17
N VAL A 163 -22.56 -16.61 -14.95
CA VAL A 163 -21.54 -16.07 -15.86
C VAL A 163 -20.34 -15.59 -15.04
N VAL A 164 -19.14 -15.77 -15.57
CA VAL A 164 -17.90 -15.16 -15.05
C VAL A 164 -17.34 -14.26 -16.15
N ILE A 165 -17.14 -12.98 -15.85
CA ILE A 165 -16.76 -11.95 -16.82
C ILE A 165 -15.49 -11.24 -16.32
N PRO A 166 -14.44 -11.09 -17.14
CA PRO A 166 -13.33 -10.20 -16.80
C PRO A 166 -13.83 -8.76 -16.63
N PHE A 167 -13.46 -8.11 -15.53
CA PHE A 167 -13.86 -6.74 -15.22
C PHE A 167 -12.71 -6.00 -14.54
N PRO A 168 -12.34 -4.78 -14.96
CA PRO A 168 -11.14 -4.11 -14.48
C PRO A 168 -11.29 -3.53 -13.05
N LEU A 169 -11.18 -4.38 -12.03
CA LEU A 169 -11.06 -4.01 -10.61
C LEU A 169 -9.59 -3.73 -10.25
N LEU A 170 -9.04 -2.65 -10.80
CA LEU A 170 -7.58 -2.49 -10.87
C LEU A 170 -7.00 -1.61 -9.77
N TYR A 171 -7.54 -0.41 -9.57
CA TYR A 171 -6.90 0.62 -8.73
C TYR A 171 -7.92 1.57 -8.10
N SER A 172 -7.52 2.21 -7.00
CA SER A 172 -8.29 3.25 -6.31
C SER A 172 -7.65 4.64 -6.56
N PRO A 173 -8.40 5.63 -7.08
CA PRO A 173 -7.89 7.00 -7.23
C PRO A 173 -7.79 7.70 -5.86
N PHE A 174 -6.63 8.30 -5.57
CA PHE A 174 -6.37 9.00 -4.31
C PHE A 174 -6.33 10.51 -4.50
N LEU A 175 -5.45 10.98 -5.39
CA LEU A 175 -5.36 12.37 -5.86
C LEU A 175 -5.44 12.36 -7.40
N PRO A 176 -5.58 13.52 -8.08
CA PRO A 176 -5.67 13.55 -9.55
C PRO A 176 -4.54 12.81 -10.29
N HIS A 177 -3.34 12.76 -9.69
CA HIS A 177 -2.17 12.08 -10.21
C HIS A 177 -1.64 10.98 -9.29
N THR A 178 -2.47 10.48 -8.36
CA THR A 178 -2.05 9.46 -7.39
C THR A 178 -3.06 8.33 -7.29
N PHE A 179 -2.57 7.08 -7.28
CA PHE A 179 -3.42 5.89 -7.20
C PHE A 179 -2.77 4.76 -6.40
N PHE A 180 -3.61 3.84 -5.93
CA PHE A 180 -3.18 2.65 -5.22
C PHE A 180 -3.78 1.39 -5.84
N LEU A 181 -3.18 0.23 -5.57
CA LEU A 181 -3.66 -1.06 -6.08
C LEU A 181 -4.19 -1.93 -4.92
N PRO A 182 -5.45 -1.73 -4.45
CA PRO A 182 -6.09 -2.59 -3.44
C PRO A 182 -5.87 -4.09 -3.63
N PRO A 183 -5.93 -4.66 -4.86
CA PRO A 183 -5.71 -6.09 -5.06
C PRO A 183 -4.28 -6.56 -4.77
N CYS A 184 -3.34 -5.64 -4.53
CA CYS A 184 -1.91 -5.91 -4.37
C CYS A 184 -1.33 -5.29 -3.09
N TYR A 185 -2.16 -4.95 -2.09
CA TYR A 185 -1.69 -4.36 -0.82
C TYR A 185 -0.75 -5.28 -0.03
N ASP A 186 -0.89 -6.59 -0.21
CA ASP A 186 -0.07 -7.63 0.41
C ASP A 186 1.31 -7.80 -0.25
N VAL A 187 1.55 -7.17 -1.42
CA VAL A 187 2.82 -7.29 -2.12
C VAL A 187 3.87 -6.37 -1.49
N PHE A 188 4.79 -6.97 -0.74
CA PHE A 188 5.95 -6.28 -0.17
C PHE A 188 7.26 -6.90 -0.67
N PRO A 189 8.24 -6.11 -1.13
CA PRO A 189 9.50 -6.66 -1.64
C PRO A 189 10.28 -7.42 -0.55
N PRO A 190 10.87 -8.58 -0.86
CA PRO A 190 11.67 -9.32 0.10
C PRO A 190 12.96 -8.56 0.41
N VAL A 191 13.37 -8.56 1.67
CA VAL A 191 14.64 -8.00 2.12
C VAL A 191 15.80 -8.95 1.83
N GLN A 192 15.55 -10.25 1.97
CA GLN A 192 16.52 -11.30 1.71
C GLN A 192 15.95 -12.24 0.65
N LEU A 193 16.78 -12.61 -0.31
CA LEU A 193 16.47 -13.67 -1.26
C LEU A 193 16.99 -14.99 -0.68
N PRO A 194 16.40 -16.14 -1.03
CA PRO A 194 16.88 -17.44 -0.55
C PRO A 194 18.37 -17.65 -0.86
N GLU A 195 19.16 -18.06 0.13
CA GLU A 195 20.63 -18.24 -0.01
C GLU A 195 21.04 -19.25 -1.08
N HIS A 196 20.13 -20.16 -1.46
CA HIS A 196 20.38 -21.26 -2.41
C HIS A 196 20.14 -20.89 -3.87
N VAL A 197 19.97 -19.61 -4.20
CA VAL A 197 19.88 -19.17 -5.60
C VAL A 197 21.27 -19.30 -6.24
N PRO A 198 21.45 -20.13 -7.28
CA PRO A 198 22.72 -20.21 -8.00
C PRO A 198 23.11 -18.82 -8.50
N GLU A 199 24.38 -18.45 -8.38
CA GLU A 199 24.92 -17.22 -8.99
C GLU A 199 24.80 -17.29 -10.51
N SER A 200 23.61 -16.95 -11.01
CA SER A 200 23.36 -16.73 -12.43
C SER A 200 23.80 -15.30 -12.75
N PRO A 201 24.48 -15.06 -13.89
CA PRO A 201 24.73 -13.70 -14.37
C PRO A 201 23.46 -12.88 -14.59
N HIS A 202 22.29 -13.53 -14.58
CA HIS A 202 20.96 -12.91 -14.72
C HIS A 202 20.22 -12.70 -13.38
N GLY A 203 20.81 -13.08 -12.24
CA GLY A 203 20.18 -12.99 -10.92
C GLY A 203 19.15 -14.11 -10.64
N PRO A 204 18.44 -14.03 -9.49
CA PRO A 204 17.36 -14.96 -9.15
C PRO A 204 16.23 -14.91 -10.18
N THR A 205 15.48 -16.01 -10.32
CA THR A 205 14.22 -16.03 -11.08
C THR A 205 13.02 -16.11 -10.14
N LEU A 206 11.85 -15.65 -10.62
CA LEU A 206 10.62 -15.63 -9.82
C LEU A 206 10.23 -17.04 -9.36
N GLU A 207 10.48 -18.06 -10.19
CA GLU A 207 10.11 -19.45 -9.94
C GLU A 207 10.84 -20.08 -8.73
N GLN A 208 11.92 -19.45 -8.26
CA GLN A 208 12.70 -19.89 -7.10
C GLN A 208 12.16 -19.37 -5.76
N LEU A 209 11.20 -18.45 -5.78
CA LEU A 209 10.62 -17.85 -4.58
C LEU A 209 9.43 -18.66 -4.06
N PRO A 210 9.00 -18.47 -2.80
CA PRO A 210 7.80 -19.12 -2.27
C PRO A 210 6.58 -18.93 -3.17
N LYS A 211 5.74 -19.96 -3.31
CA LYS A 211 4.61 -19.96 -4.25
C LYS A 211 3.64 -18.80 -4.02
N HIS A 212 3.37 -18.45 -2.76
CA HIS A 212 2.52 -17.30 -2.42
C HIS A 212 3.06 -16.01 -3.04
N TYR A 213 4.38 -15.79 -2.94
CA TYR A 213 5.03 -14.58 -3.41
C TYR A 213 5.06 -14.53 -4.94
N GLN A 214 5.26 -15.69 -5.58
CA GLN A 214 5.12 -15.81 -7.04
C GLN A 214 3.74 -15.38 -7.52
N LEU A 215 2.68 -15.84 -6.84
CA LEU A 215 1.30 -15.47 -7.18
C LEU A 215 1.05 -13.98 -6.94
N ALA A 216 1.57 -13.43 -5.84
CA ALA A 216 1.45 -12.01 -5.51
C ALA A 216 2.11 -11.11 -6.57
N VAL A 217 3.34 -11.43 -7.00
CA VAL A 217 4.04 -10.71 -8.09
C VAL A 217 3.32 -10.85 -9.43
N LYS A 218 2.81 -12.04 -9.76
CA LYS A 218 2.04 -12.27 -10.99
C LYS A 218 0.72 -11.49 -10.99
N ARG A 219 0.04 -11.39 -9.85
CA ARG A 219 -1.14 -10.56 -9.67
C ARG A 219 -0.79 -9.09 -9.88
N LEU A 220 0.27 -8.58 -9.25
CA LEU A 220 0.75 -7.22 -9.44
C LEU A 220 1.05 -6.89 -10.91
N ALA A 221 1.80 -7.76 -11.61
CA ALA A 221 2.10 -7.58 -13.02
C ALA A 221 0.83 -7.54 -13.89
N ASN A 222 -0.14 -8.42 -13.62
CA ASN A 222 -1.43 -8.41 -14.32
C ASN A 222 -2.23 -7.13 -14.07
N VAL A 223 -2.32 -6.68 -12.82
CA VAL A 223 -3.06 -5.46 -12.46
C VAL A 223 -2.40 -4.22 -13.09
N LEU A 224 -1.08 -4.09 -13.04
CA LEU A 224 -0.34 -3.00 -13.67
C LEU A 224 -0.49 -3.00 -15.19
N SER A 225 -0.28 -4.14 -15.86
CA SER A 225 -0.44 -4.24 -17.32
C SER A 225 -1.88 -3.95 -17.76
N GLN A 226 -2.88 -4.39 -16.99
CA GLN A 226 -4.29 -4.04 -17.26
C GLN A 226 -4.55 -2.54 -17.05
N THR A 227 -3.93 -1.92 -16.05
CA THR A 227 -4.06 -0.48 -15.78
C THR A 227 -3.50 0.34 -16.93
N MET A 228 -2.30 0.01 -17.41
CA MET A 228 -1.69 0.68 -18.57
C MET A 228 -2.56 0.52 -19.82
N ARG A 229 -3.08 -0.69 -20.08
CA ARG A 229 -4.00 -0.93 -21.20
C ARG A 229 -5.32 -0.15 -21.08
N GLN A 230 -5.91 -0.08 -19.88
CA GLN A 230 -7.12 0.72 -19.64
C GLN A 230 -6.90 2.20 -19.96
N TRP A 231 -5.71 2.72 -19.64
CA TRP A 231 -5.31 4.10 -19.95
C TRP A 231 -4.85 4.29 -21.40
N GLY A 232 -4.84 3.23 -22.23
CA GLY A 232 -4.37 3.29 -23.62
C GLY A 232 -2.86 3.50 -23.76
N LEU A 233 -2.09 3.13 -22.74
CA LEU A 233 -0.63 3.33 -22.66
C LEU A 233 0.14 2.06 -23.05
N LYS A 234 1.36 2.26 -23.54
CA LYS A 234 2.36 1.21 -23.77
C LYS A 234 3.63 1.49 -22.98
N GLU A 235 3.95 0.61 -22.04
CA GLU A 235 5.00 0.81 -21.05
C GLU A 235 6.42 0.52 -21.55
N ASP A 236 7.32 1.46 -21.29
CA ASP A 236 8.76 1.27 -21.22
C ASP A 236 9.15 1.16 -19.74
N ILE A 237 9.55 -0.05 -19.30
CA ILE A 237 9.69 -0.37 -17.88
C ILE A 237 11.12 -0.13 -17.38
N TYR A 238 11.28 0.58 -16.27
CA TYR A 238 12.55 0.90 -15.60
C TYR A 238 12.50 0.41 -14.13
N PRO A 239 12.92 -0.84 -13.85
CA PRO A 239 12.80 -1.44 -12.52
C PRO A 239 14.02 -1.20 -11.62
N ILE A 240 13.78 -0.71 -10.42
CA ILE A 240 14.76 -0.52 -9.36
C ILE A 240 14.41 -1.45 -8.19
N GLY A 241 15.15 -2.55 -8.08
CA GLY A 241 14.94 -3.60 -7.07
C GLY A 241 14.64 -4.98 -7.67
N HIS A 242 14.60 -6.00 -6.82
CA HIS A 242 14.35 -7.38 -7.26
C HIS A 242 12.86 -7.63 -7.55
N ALA A 243 11.94 -7.18 -6.69
CA ALA A 243 10.51 -7.34 -6.92
C ALA A 243 10.05 -6.56 -8.15
N ALA A 244 10.58 -5.35 -8.33
CA ALA A 244 10.43 -4.54 -9.53
C ALA A 244 10.89 -5.28 -10.80
N LYS A 245 12.05 -5.96 -10.76
CA LYS A 245 12.56 -6.76 -11.89
C LYS A 245 11.68 -7.98 -12.18
N PHE A 246 11.24 -8.71 -11.16
CA PHE A 246 10.31 -9.82 -11.36
C PHE A 246 8.99 -9.36 -11.97
N THR A 247 8.44 -8.26 -11.46
CA THR A 247 7.21 -7.65 -11.98
C THR A 247 7.39 -7.22 -13.44
N ALA A 248 8.49 -6.53 -13.77
CA ALA A 248 8.81 -6.14 -15.14
C ALA A 248 8.95 -7.34 -16.09
N GLY A 249 9.57 -8.43 -15.62
CA GLY A 249 9.69 -9.68 -16.36
C GLY A 249 8.33 -10.29 -16.69
N GLU A 250 7.44 -10.39 -15.70
CA GLU A 250 6.07 -10.91 -15.90
C GLU A 250 5.23 -10.00 -16.80
N MET A 251 5.32 -8.68 -16.66
CA MET A 251 4.61 -7.74 -17.54
C MET A 251 5.04 -7.89 -19.01
N ASN A 252 6.35 -8.08 -19.28
CA ASN A 252 6.85 -8.34 -20.63
C ASN A 252 6.31 -9.66 -21.19
N LYS A 253 6.26 -10.73 -20.39
CA LYS A 253 5.65 -12.02 -20.80
C LYS A 253 4.17 -11.84 -21.18
N LEU A 254 3.42 -11.06 -20.40
CA LEU A 254 2.01 -10.76 -20.68
C LEU A 254 1.84 -9.96 -21.97
N ALA A 255 2.73 -8.99 -22.23
CA ALA A 255 2.71 -8.20 -23.46
C ALA A 255 3.01 -9.06 -24.70
N GLU A 256 3.97 -9.98 -24.62
CA GLU A 256 4.31 -10.93 -25.69
C GLU A 256 3.14 -11.87 -26.01
N GLN A 257 2.51 -12.44 -24.97
CA GLN A 257 1.32 -13.28 -25.13
C GLN A 257 0.17 -12.54 -25.82
N ALA A 258 -0.07 -11.28 -25.45
CA ALA A 258 -1.11 -10.45 -26.06
C ALA A 258 -0.82 -10.14 -27.54
N GLN A 259 0.44 -9.98 -27.93
CA GLN A 259 0.82 -9.77 -29.33
C GLN A 259 0.61 -11.03 -30.18
N HIS A 260 0.98 -12.20 -29.65
CA HIS A 260 0.83 -13.48 -30.36
C HIS A 260 -0.63 -13.93 -30.49
N ALA A 261 -1.51 -13.52 -29.56
CA ALA A 261 -2.92 -13.91 -29.55
C ALA A 261 -3.79 -13.25 -30.66
N ALA A 262 -3.20 -12.48 -31.59
CA ALA A 262 -3.88 -11.84 -32.73
C ALA A 262 -5.21 -11.16 -32.37
N THR A 263 -5.32 -10.60 -31.17
CA THR A 263 -6.55 -9.98 -30.70
C THR A 263 -6.67 -8.59 -31.34
N PRO A 264 -7.78 -8.27 -32.04
CA PRO A 264 -7.98 -6.97 -32.69
C PRO A 264 -8.11 -5.78 -31.72
N ALA A 265 -7.93 -6.02 -30.42
CA ALA A 265 -8.08 -5.05 -29.34
C ALA A 265 -6.74 -4.46 -28.83
N SER A 266 -5.59 -4.79 -29.43
CA SER A 266 -4.39 -3.99 -29.17
C SER A 266 -4.53 -2.66 -29.94
N PRO A 267 -4.71 -1.51 -29.26
CA PRO A 267 -4.88 -0.25 -29.96
C PRO A 267 -3.63 0.00 -30.80
N ARG A 268 -3.81 0.08 -32.13
CA ARG A 268 -2.74 0.44 -33.08
C ARG A 268 -2.07 1.81 -32.79
N SER A 269 -2.56 2.55 -31.79
CA SER A 269 -2.07 3.87 -31.36
C SER A 269 -1.92 4.02 -29.83
N ALA A 270 -1.41 3.00 -29.12
CA ALA A 270 -1.08 3.16 -27.71
C ALA A 270 0.01 4.24 -27.53
N THR A 271 -0.19 5.17 -26.60
CA THR A 271 0.80 6.22 -26.31
C THR A 271 1.91 5.64 -25.42
N PRO A 272 3.20 5.87 -25.74
CA PRO A 272 4.28 5.33 -24.93
C PRO A 272 4.36 6.03 -23.56
N VAL A 273 4.63 5.27 -22.52
CA VAL A 273 4.76 5.72 -21.13
C VAL A 273 6.03 5.17 -20.51
N SER A 274 6.73 5.97 -19.73
CA SER A 274 7.83 5.45 -18.89
C SER A 274 7.26 4.96 -17.56
N LEU A 275 7.33 3.64 -17.31
CA LEU A 275 6.90 3.03 -16.05
C LEU A 275 8.12 2.72 -15.20
N ILE A 276 8.34 3.49 -14.15
CA ILE A 276 9.44 3.28 -13.20
C ILE A 276 8.90 2.49 -12.01
N LEU A 277 9.44 1.30 -11.76
CA LEU A 277 9.05 0.43 -10.64
C LEU A 277 10.12 0.53 -9.54
N ILE A 278 9.74 0.77 -8.29
CA ILE A 278 10.67 0.96 -7.17
C ILE A 278 10.30 0.04 -6.02
N ASP A 279 11.24 -0.80 -5.56
CA ASP A 279 11.05 -1.60 -4.35
C ASP A 279 11.15 -0.73 -3.09
N ARG A 280 10.16 -0.82 -2.21
CA ARG A 280 10.16 -0.10 -0.92
C ARG A 280 11.40 -0.37 -0.07
N THR A 281 11.91 -1.60 -0.09
CA THR A 281 13.06 -2.04 0.72
C THR A 281 14.37 -1.32 0.37
N ILE A 282 14.43 -0.59 -0.74
CA ILE A 282 15.61 0.21 -1.13
C ILE A 282 15.72 1.48 -0.27
N ASP A 283 14.59 2.01 0.19
CA ASP A 283 14.51 3.19 1.04
C ASP A 283 13.42 3.00 2.10
N LEU A 284 13.75 2.48 3.27
CA LEU A 284 12.81 2.37 4.39
C LEU A 284 12.83 3.60 5.29
N VAL A 285 13.60 4.63 4.96
CA VAL A 285 13.74 5.83 5.80
C VAL A 285 12.43 6.59 5.85
N ALA A 286 11.86 6.97 4.70
CA ALA A 286 10.62 7.73 4.63
C ALA A 286 9.45 7.13 5.44
N PRO A 287 9.10 5.84 5.31
CA PRO A 287 7.99 5.26 6.07
C PRO A 287 8.26 5.09 7.57
N MET A 288 9.53 5.07 8.00
CA MET A 288 9.90 5.03 9.43
C MET A 288 9.88 6.40 10.10
N ARG A 289 9.76 7.48 9.33
CA ARG A 289 9.84 8.84 9.87
C ARG A 289 8.51 9.35 10.39
N HIS A 290 8.60 10.07 11.49
CA HIS A 290 7.59 10.96 12.01
C HIS A 290 7.62 12.23 11.15
N THR A 291 6.78 12.29 10.13
CA THR A 291 6.75 13.44 9.20
C THR A 291 5.89 14.59 9.75
N ALA A 292 6.07 15.78 9.18
CA ALA A 292 5.18 16.92 9.43
C ALA A 292 3.93 16.90 8.53
N ASN A 293 3.77 15.88 7.68
CA ASN A 293 2.60 15.71 6.84
C ASN A 293 1.43 15.22 7.72
N VAL A 294 0.31 15.94 7.66
CA VAL A 294 -0.81 15.71 8.57
C VAL A 294 -1.52 14.40 8.24
N LEU A 295 -1.59 14.02 6.96
CA LEU A 295 -2.27 12.80 6.55
C LEU A 295 -1.50 11.55 6.96
N ASP A 296 -0.16 11.57 6.85
CA ASP A 296 0.70 10.51 7.39
C ASP A 296 0.50 10.38 8.91
N ARG A 297 0.49 11.50 9.64
CA ARG A 297 0.26 11.50 11.09
C ARG A 297 -1.13 10.97 11.46
N ILE A 298 -2.18 11.35 10.72
CA ILE A 298 -3.52 10.78 10.90
C ILE A 298 -3.49 9.27 10.71
N ARG A 299 -2.85 8.79 9.63
CA ARG A 299 -2.80 7.37 9.29
C ARG A 299 -2.01 6.53 10.30
N SER A 300 -0.99 7.12 10.92
CA SER A 300 -0.17 6.47 11.96
C SER A 300 -0.82 6.48 13.34
N VAL A 301 -1.61 7.50 13.68
CA VAL A 301 -2.20 7.64 15.03
C VAL A 301 -3.60 7.02 15.11
N LEU A 302 -4.41 7.14 14.06
CA LEU A 302 -5.79 6.63 14.06
C LEU A 302 -5.85 5.17 13.61
N ARG A 303 -6.80 4.44 14.19
CA ARG A 303 -7.07 3.03 13.84
C ARG A 303 -7.48 2.92 12.37
N SER A 304 -6.96 1.90 11.68
CA SER A 304 -7.46 1.53 10.36
C SER A 304 -8.69 0.60 10.46
N PRO A 305 -9.70 0.73 9.56
CA PRO A 305 -10.84 -0.18 9.53
C PRO A 305 -10.45 -1.63 9.26
N SER A 306 -9.39 -1.84 8.47
CA SER A 306 -8.83 -3.17 8.16
C SER A 306 -7.33 -3.04 7.84
N PRO A 307 -6.54 -4.12 8.01
CA PRO A 307 -5.11 -4.10 7.65
C PRO A 307 -4.82 -3.67 6.20
N THR A 308 -5.77 -3.94 5.30
CA THR A 308 -5.68 -3.64 3.87
C THR A 308 -6.52 -2.44 3.46
N SER A 309 -6.65 -1.39 4.29
CA SER A 309 -7.36 -0.17 3.91
C SER A 309 -6.45 1.05 3.97
N ASN A 310 -6.56 1.96 3.01
CA ASN A 310 -5.93 3.28 3.06
C ASN A 310 -6.73 4.30 3.87
N ASP A 311 -7.92 3.94 4.36
CA ASP A 311 -8.77 4.80 5.19
C ASP A 311 -8.46 4.63 6.69
N VAL A 312 -9.04 5.51 7.51
CA VAL A 312 -8.98 5.48 8.97
C VAL A 312 -10.37 5.58 9.57
N ALA A 313 -10.53 4.98 10.75
CA ALA A 313 -11.73 5.11 11.56
C ALA A 313 -11.66 6.42 12.38
N ILE A 314 -12.31 7.48 11.90
CA ILE A 314 -12.35 8.77 12.60
C ILE A 314 -13.43 8.74 13.68
N ASP A 315 -13.02 8.80 14.95
CA ASP A 315 -13.97 8.89 16.05
C ASP A 315 -14.61 10.29 16.09
N LEU A 316 -15.92 10.34 15.84
CA LEU A 316 -16.71 11.57 15.87
C LEU A 316 -17.33 11.87 17.25
N ARG A 317 -17.28 10.94 18.21
CA ARG A 317 -17.89 11.10 19.55
C ARG A 317 -17.43 12.38 20.26
N PRO A 318 -16.12 12.72 20.31
CA PRO A 318 -15.65 13.93 21.00
C PRO A 318 -16.21 15.23 20.42
N PHE A 319 -16.77 15.17 19.21
CA PHE A 319 -17.29 16.30 18.47
C PHE A 319 -18.82 16.33 18.44
N LEU A 320 -19.50 15.22 18.80
CA LEU A 320 -20.95 15.07 18.72
C LEU A 320 -21.65 15.03 20.09
N SER A 321 -20.93 14.72 21.16
CA SER A 321 -21.49 14.66 22.53
C SER A 321 -20.45 15.11 23.55
N ASP A 322 -20.88 15.93 24.51
CA ASP A 322 -20.06 16.29 25.68
C ASP A 322 -20.04 15.17 26.74
N SER A 323 -20.92 14.17 26.62
CA SER A 323 -20.94 12.98 27.48
C SER A 323 -20.15 11.83 26.84
N PRO A 324 -19.31 11.10 27.59
CA PRO A 324 -18.70 9.86 27.11
C PRO A 324 -19.82 8.86 26.82
N VAL A 325 -20.10 8.64 25.53
CA VAL A 325 -21.05 7.62 25.10
C VAL A 325 -20.32 6.28 25.17
N HIS A 326 -20.59 5.49 26.23
CA HIS A 326 -20.19 4.08 26.31
C HIS A 326 -21.07 3.24 25.38
N MET A 327 -20.81 3.35 24.08
CA MET A 327 -21.30 2.40 23.09
C MET A 327 -20.17 1.39 22.81
N ASP A 328 -20.54 0.14 22.61
CA ASP A 328 -19.61 -0.94 22.26
C ASP A 328 -18.87 -0.57 20.96
N ASP A 329 -17.53 -0.63 20.95
CA ASP A 329 -16.69 -0.14 19.85
C ASP A 329 -16.96 -0.84 18.51
N ASN A 330 -17.65 -2.00 18.55
CA ASN A 330 -18.01 -2.81 17.39
C ASN A 330 -19.26 -2.33 16.63
N PHE A 331 -20.08 -1.43 17.18
CA PHE A 331 -21.35 -1.00 16.58
C PHE A 331 -21.41 0.49 16.24
N LEU A 332 -20.28 1.21 16.33
CA LEU A 332 -20.22 2.65 16.15
C LEU A 332 -19.90 3.07 14.70
N PRO A 333 -20.62 4.05 14.13
CA PRO A 333 -20.29 4.60 12.82
C PRO A 333 -19.08 5.53 12.93
N TYR A 334 -17.91 5.04 12.54
CA TYR A 334 -16.72 5.88 12.38
C TYR A 334 -16.82 6.75 11.13
N GLY A 335 -16.23 7.95 11.19
CA GLY A 335 -15.99 8.77 10.01
C GLY A 335 -14.84 8.24 9.16
N SER A 336 -14.67 8.84 7.98
CA SER A 336 -13.74 8.44 6.92
C SER A 336 -12.96 9.65 6.38
N LEU A 337 -11.78 9.40 5.81
CA LEU A 337 -10.97 10.38 5.08
C LEU A 337 -11.42 10.55 3.62
N ILE A 338 -12.36 9.74 3.15
CA ILE A 338 -12.70 9.71 1.73
C ILE A 338 -13.39 11.01 1.32
N PRO A 339 -12.88 11.71 0.29
CA PRO A 339 -13.51 12.92 -0.20
C PRO A 339 -14.91 12.65 -0.72
N ARG A 340 -15.86 13.48 -0.31
CA ARG A 340 -17.17 13.51 -0.94
C ARG A 340 -17.05 13.99 -2.38
N GLU A 341 -17.56 13.19 -3.30
CA GLU A 341 -17.48 13.45 -4.74
C GLU A 341 -18.16 14.78 -5.12
N ASP A 342 -19.33 15.06 -4.53
CA ASP A 342 -20.13 16.27 -4.78
C ASP A 342 -19.49 17.57 -4.24
N SER A 343 -18.44 17.46 -3.42
CA SER A 343 -17.89 18.58 -2.67
C SER A 343 -16.49 18.98 -3.17
N LYS A 344 -16.43 20.04 -3.99
CA LYS A 344 -15.17 20.69 -4.38
C LYS A 344 -14.34 21.12 -3.14
N ALA A 345 -15.02 21.53 -2.07
CA ALA A 345 -14.35 21.91 -0.83
C ALA A 345 -13.68 20.71 -0.14
N SER A 346 -14.36 19.56 -0.07
CA SER A 346 -13.80 18.32 0.50
C SER A 346 -12.55 17.89 -0.26
N ASN A 347 -12.63 17.83 -1.60
CA ASN A 347 -11.51 17.45 -2.46
C ASN A 347 -10.30 18.40 -2.32
N SER A 348 -10.55 19.70 -2.24
CA SER A 348 -9.48 20.71 -2.07
C SER A 348 -8.78 20.58 -0.71
N ILE A 349 -9.52 20.30 0.36
CA ILE A 349 -8.94 20.10 1.70
C ILE A 349 -8.13 18.82 1.72
N PHE A 350 -8.69 17.71 1.24
CA PHE A 350 -7.98 16.44 1.16
C PHE A 350 -6.65 16.55 0.40
N LYS A 351 -6.66 17.21 -0.78
CA LYS A 351 -5.44 17.53 -1.53
C LYS A 351 -4.44 18.31 -0.67
N THR A 352 -4.91 19.28 0.12
CA THR A 352 -4.05 20.08 1.01
C THR A 352 -3.46 19.23 2.14
N LEU A 353 -4.26 18.36 2.76
CA LEU A 353 -3.81 17.45 3.81
C LEU A 353 -2.71 16.50 3.30
N ALA A 354 -2.86 16.00 2.08
CA ALA A 354 -1.91 15.06 1.48
C ALA A 354 -0.62 15.71 0.96
N THR A 355 -0.68 16.96 0.47
CA THR A 355 0.42 17.55 -0.33
C THR A 355 1.02 18.85 0.23
N LYS A 356 0.55 19.36 1.37
CA LYS A 356 1.00 20.63 1.95
C LYS A 356 1.41 20.47 3.41
N THR A 357 1.99 21.55 3.95
CA THR A 357 2.46 21.57 5.34
C THR A 357 1.30 21.51 6.34
N GLN A 358 1.58 21.09 7.57
CA GLN A 358 0.59 21.11 8.66
C GLN A 358 -0.06 22.49 8.86
N LYS A 359 0.72 23.57 8.75
CA LYS A 359 0.21 24.93 8.86
C LYS A 359 -0.80 25.24 7.76
N ASP A 360 -0.52 24.84 6.52
CA ASP A 360 -1.40 25.06 5.38
C ASP A 360 -2.67 24.23 5.48
N ALA A 361 -2.55 22.97 5.91
CA ALA A 361 -3.67 22.08 6.21
C ALA A 361 -4.66 22.70 7.23
N LEU A 362 -4.14 23.14 8.38
CA LEU A 362 -4.94 23.79 9.43
C LEU A 362 -5.60 25.08 8.91
N ASN A 363 -4.85 25.89 8.14
CA ASN A 363 -5.37 27.11 7.54
C ASN A 363 -6.46 26.85 6.49
N ALA A 364 -6.35 25.78 5.70
CA ALA A 364 -7.32 25.41 4.69
C ALA A 364 -8.65 24.96 5.32
N ILE A 365 -8.59 24.09 6.34
CA ILE A 365 -9.77 23.69 7.13
C ILE A 365 -10.41 24.93 7.76
N ARG A 366 -9.61 25.77 8.42
CA ARG A 366 -10.07 27.02 9.05
C ARG A 366 -10.81 27.91 8.05
N LYS A 367 -10.19 28.24 6.91
CA LYS A 367 -10.77 29.14 5.89
C LYS A 367 -12.10 28.62 5.35
N LYS A 368 -12.30 27.30 5.33
CA LYS A 368 -13.54 26.65 4.87
C LYS A 368 -14.59 26.50 5.96
N LEU A 369 -14.21 26.41 7.23
CA LEU A 369 -15.14 26.42 8.37
C LEU A 369 -15.69 27.82 8.63
N MET A 370 -14.81 28.81 8.88
CA MET A 370 -15.15 30.24 9.05
C MET A 370 -13.90 31.11 8.87
N ASN A 371 -14.01 32.31 8.29
CA ASN A 371 -12.92 33.30 8.16
C ASN A 371 -12.50 33.90 9.52
N SER A 372 -11.99 33.07 10.44
CA SER A 372 -11.51 33.47 11.78
C SER A 372 -9.97 33.51 11.84
N SER A 373 -9.42 34.15 12.89
CA SER A 373 -7.99 34.46 13.02
C SER A 373 -7.10 33.33 13.57
N ALA A 374 -7.62 32.21 14.07
CA ALA A 374 -6.86 31.24 14.88
C ALA A 374 -6.53 29.89 14.20
N VAL A 375 -5.37 29.27 14.51
CA VAL A 375 -4.78 28.10 13.79
C VAL A 375 -4.58 26.86 14.69
N THR A 376 -5.07 26.85 15.93
CA THR A 376 -4.80 25.74 16.87
C THR A 376 -5.89 24.64 16.85
N PRO A 377 -5.55 23.36 17.12
CA PRO A 377 -6.53 22.27 17.20
C PRO A 377 -7.66 22.53 18.22
N ALA A 378 -7.32 23.08 19.39
CA ALA A 378 -8.30 23.42 20.43
C ALA A 378 -9.32 24.46 19.94
N ARG A 379 -8.90 25.38 19.07
CA ARG A 379 -9.79 26.38 18.50
C ARG A 379 -10.61 25.82 17.35
N LEU A 380 -10.07 24.88 16.56
CA LEU A 380 -10.84 24.12 15.57
C LEU A 380 -11.97 23.33 16.25
N LEU A 381 -11.70 22.68 17.39
CA LEU A 381 -12.73 22.00 18.18
C LEU A 381 -13.86 22.95 18.59
N ALA A 382 -13.53 24.15 19.07
CA ALA A 382 -14.53 25.16 19.41
C ALA A 382 -15.38 25.61 18.21
N LEU A 383 -14.85 25.56 16.99
CA LEU A 383 -15.58 25.88 15.75
C LEU A 383 -16.51 24.74 15.31
N LEU A 384 -16.32 23.51 15.80
CA LEU A 384 -17.18 22.36 15.48
C LEU A 384 -18.41 22.27 16.39
N ARG A 385 -18.35 22.82 17.62
CA ARG A 385 -19.46 22.76 18.59
C ARG A 385 -20.81 23.26 18.06
N PRO A 386 -20.91 24.35 17.28
CA PRO A 386 -22.20 24.80 16.74
C PRO A 386 -22.91 23.78 15.84
N PHE A 387 -22.15 22.87 15.21
CA PHE A 387 -22.72 21.83 14.35
C PHE A 387 -23.38 20.68 15.14
N GLN A 388 -23.08 20.55 16.45
CA GLN A 388 -23.74 19.56 17.31
C GLN A 388 -25.25 19.78 17.39
N THR A 389 -25.68 21.04 17.38
CA THR A 389 -27.09 21.43 17.48
C THR A 389 -27.80 21.56 16.14
N ASP A 390 -27.06 21.63 15.02
CA ASP A 390 -27.61 21.75 13.67
C ASP A 390 -27.23 20.52 12.83
N VAL A 391 -28.07 19.49 12.91
CA VAL A 391 -27.94 18.23 12.16
C VAL A 391 -27.92 18.48 10.65
N GLY A 392 -28.66 19.48 10.16
CA GLY A 392 -28.68 19.83 8.73
C GLY A 392 -27.34 20.39 8.26
N ALA A 393 -26.75 21.29 9.05
CA ALA A 393 -25.40 21.80 8.77
C ALA A 393 -24.35 20.70 8.90
N PHE A 394 -24.48 19.81 9.89
CA PHE A 394 -23.61 18.65 10.04
C PHE A 394 -23.58 17.80 8.75
N TYR A 395 -24.74 17.39 8.24
CA TYR A 395 -24.82 16.61 7.00
C TYR A 395 -24.25 17.35 5.79
N ARG A 396 -24.55 18.65 5.65
CA ARG A 396 -24.02 19.48 4.54
C ARG A 396 -22.50 19.62 4.58
N HIS A 397 -21.90 19.63 5.76
CA HIS A 397 -20.46 19.84 5.97
C HIS A 397 -19.72 18.60 6.49
N ALA A 398 -20.33 17.41 6.39
CA ALA A 398 -19.82 16.18 7.00
C ALA A 398 -18.36 15.85 6.60
N GLY A 399 -17.98 16.04 5.33
CA GLY A 399 -16.60 15.83 4.89
C GLY A 399 -15.59 16.76 5.59
N LEU A 400 -15.94 18.04 5.74
CA LEU A 400 -15.11 19.03 6.44
C LEU A 400 -14.99 18.71 7.94
N MET A 401 -16.09 18.27 8.55
CA MET A 401 -16.12 17.88 9.96
C MET A 401 -15.28 16.63 10.22
N GLN A 402 -15.35 15.63 9.34
CA GLN A 402 -14.52 14.43 9.42
C GLN A 402 -13.03 14.78 9.31
N TYR A 403 -12.63 15.66 8.38
CA TYR A 403 -11.25 16.13 8.31
C TYR A 403 -10.81 16.89 9.54
N ALA A 404 -11.63 17.82 10.04
CA ALA A 404 -11.31 18.56 11.24
C ALA A 404 -11.16 17.62 12.44
N ALA A 405 -12.09 16.66 12.60
CA ALA A 405 -12.04 15.63 13.63
C ALA A 405 -10.77 14.77 13.54
N GLY A 406 -10.44 14.26 12.35
CA GLY A 406 -9.24 13.47 12.12
C GLY A 406 -7.95 14.23 12.46
N VAL A 407 -7.84 15.49 12.01
CA VAL A 407 -6.69 16.36 12.34
C VAL A 407 -6.60 16.63 13.83
N ILE A 408 -7.73 16.93 14.49
CA ILE A 408 -7.76 17.19 15.92
C ILE A 408 -7.34 15.94 16.69
N SER A 409 -7.91 14.77 16.37
CA SER A 409 -7.58 13.49 17.00
C SER A 409 -6.11 13.11 16.82
N ALA A 410 -5.50 13.42 15.67
CA ALA A 410 -4.08 13.15 15.42
C ALA A 410 -3.13 14.13 16.14
N LEU A 411 -3.56 15.37 16.40
CA LEU A 411 -2.73 16.43 16.99
C LEU A 411 -2.92 16.61 18.51
N GLN A 412 -4.07 16.26 19.08
CA GLN A 412 -4.40 16.57 20.48
C GLN A 412 -4.21 15.42 21.47
N GLN A 413 -3.86 14.22 21.03
CA GLN A 413 -3.46 13.15 21.96
C GLN A 413 -2.14 13.56 22.62
N SER A 414 -2.19 14.18 23.81
CA SER A 414 -1.05 14.86 24.43
C SER A 414 0.19 13.98 24.49
N ASP A 415 0.02 12.74 24.93
CA ASP A 415 1.14 11.85 25.21
C ASP A 415 1.77 11.33 23.90
N LYS A 416 0.92 10.91 22.94
CA LYS A 416 1.39 10.49 21.61
C LYS A 416 1.94 11.66 20.79
N SER A 417 1.42 12.88 20.98
CA SER A 417 1.91 14.08 20.30
C SER A 417 3.29 14.49 20.80
N THR A 418 3.51 14.46 22.12
CA THR A 418 4.83 14.75 22.70
C THR A 418 5.83 13.68 22.28
N ALA A 419 5.47 12.40 22.34
CA ALA A 419 6.33 11.32 21.85
C ALA A 419 6.70 11.50 20.36
N TRP A 420 5.73 11.86 19.51
CA TRP A 420 5.95 12.13 18.09
C TRP A 420 7.00 13.22 17.85
N GLU A 421 6.94 14.33 18.60
CA GLU A 421 7.89 15.44 18.47
C GLU A 421 9.31 15.08 18.95
N GLU A 422 9.40 14.28 20.01
CA GLU A 422 10.69 13.81 20.50
C GLU A 422 11.31 12.77 19.58
N LEU A 423 10.51 11.84 19.04
CA LEU A 423 10.96 10.87 18.03
C LEU A 423 11.47 11.57 16.78
N MET A 424 10.80 12.62 16.30
CA MET A 424 11.34 13.51 15.25
C MET A 424 12.72 14.10 15.60
N GLY A 425 12.96 14.40 16.88
CA GLY A 425 14.25 14.85 17.39
C GLY A 425 15.32 13.76 17.28
N VAL A 426 15.00 12.54 17.69
CA VAL A 426 15.89 11.37 17.59
C VAL A 426 16.24 11.06 16.13
N GLU A 427 15.27 11.12 15.21
CA GLU A 427 15.50 10.93 13.78
C GLU A 427 16.52 11.91 13.20
N LYS A 428 16.43 13.19 13.60
CA LYS A 428 17.38 14.22 13.17
C LYS A 428 18.77 13.92 13.71
N LEU A 429 18.86 13.41 14.95
CA LEU A 429 20.11 12.99 15.54
C LEU A 429 20.71 11.80 14.79
N ILE A 430 19.94 10.76 14.47
CA ILE A 430 20.40 9.62 13.66
C ILE A 430 20.94 10.08 12.31
N ILE A 431 20.19 10.95 11.62
CA ILE A 431 20.62 11.54 10.34
C ILE A 431 21.91 12.34 10.50
N HIS A 432 22.10 13.02 11.63
CA HIS A 432 23.33 13.74 11.92
C HIS A 432 24.50 12.79 12.21
N THR A 433 24.32 11.78 13.06
CA THR A 433 25.34 10.76 13.39
C THR A 433 25.80 9.98 12.16
N VAL A 434 24.91 9.73 11.20
CA VAL A 434 25.28 9.10 9.91
C VAL A 434 26.13 10.05 9.04
N LYS A 435 25.94 11.37 9.13
CA LYS A 435 26.74 12.36 8.37
C LYS A 435 28.11 12.58 8.99
N ASP A 436 28.15 12.70 10.32
CA ASP A 436 29.34 12.98 11.11
C ASP A 436 29.41 11.92 12.22
N PRO A 437 30.08 10.78 11.95
CA PRO A 437 30.14 9.68 12.89
C PRO A 437 30.88 10.11 14.16
N SER A 438 30.12 10.28 15.25
CA SER A 438 30.65 10.46 16.60
C SER A 438 31.30 9.18 17.14
N GLU A 439 31.91 9.22 18.33
CA GLU A 439 32.41 8.00 19.01
C GLU A 439 31.32 6.93 19.21
N LYS A 440 30.05 7.34 19.40
CA LYS A 440 28.91 6.43 19.56
C LYS A 440 28.15 6.22 18.26
N SER A 441 27.81 4.96 17.95
CA SER A 441 26.97 4.63 16.80
C SER A 441 25.49 4.93 17.05
N SER A 442 24.69 5.05 15.98
CA SER A 442 23.24 5.28 16.10
C SER A 442 22.54 4.16 16.88
N LEU A 443 22.99 2.90 16.77
CA LEU A 443 22.39 1.79 17.54
C LEU A 443 22.68 1.89 19.04
N GLN A 444 23.88 2.34 19.43
CA GLN A 444 24.20 2.56 20.85
C GLN A 444 23.31 3.65 21.47
N GLN A 445 22.96 4.68 20.71
CA GLN A 445 21.99 5.69 21.16
C GLN A 445 20.59 5.08 21.35
N LEU A 446 20.18 4.15 20.48
CA LEU A 446 18.88 3.48 20.61
C LEU A 446 18.83 2.48 21.78
N VAL A 447 19.96 1.85 22.14
CA VAL A 447 20.08 1.04 23.37
C VAL A 447 19.75 1.86 24.61
N GLU A 448 20.21 3.11 24.67
CA GLU A 448 19.90 4.04 25.77
C GLU A 448 18.39 4.39 25.81
N LEU A 449 17.71 4.46 24.67
CA LEU A 449 16.25 4.69 24.63
C LEU A 449 15.46 3.47 25.12
N LEU A 450 15.88 2.26 24.76
CA LEU A 450 15.26 1.02 25.22
C LEU A 450 15.38 0.84 26.73
N SER A 451 16.51 1.23 27.33
CA SER A 451 16.69 1.09 28.79
C SER A 451 15.82 2.03 29.61
N VAL A 452 15.48 3.20 29.07
CA VAL A 452 14.60 4.18 29.74
C VAL A 452 13.13 3.77 29.62
N GLY A 453 12.74 3.06 28.56
CA GLY A 453 11.35 2.63 28.35
C GLY A 453 10.37 3.78 28.06
N LYS A 454 10.87 4.92 27.55
CA LYS A 454 10.04 6.11 27.25
C LYS A 454 9.16 5.92 26.01
N PHE A 455 9.67 5.19 25.02
CA PHE A 455 8.99 4.90 23.76
C PHE A 455 8.64 3.42 23.68
N THR A 456 7.71 3.06 22.80
CA THR A 456 7.38 1.65 22.59
C THR A 456 8.55 0.93 21.93
N ALA A 457 8.64 -0.38 22.11
CA ALA A 457 9.64 -1.20 21.42
C ALA A 457 9.52 -1.05 19.89
N ALA A 458 8.29 -0.93 19.37
CA ALA A 458 8.03 -0.73 17.96
C ALA A 458 8.62 0.60 17.43
N ASP A 459 8.50 1.69 18.20
CA ASP A 459 9.07 2.99 17.82
C ASP A 459 10.59 2.90 17.69
N VAL A 460 11.25 2.28 18.69
CA VAL A 460 12.71 2.18 18.71
C VAL A 460 13.22 1.21 17.64
N VAL A 461 12.51 0.11 17.38
CA VAL A 461 12.81 -0.80 16.26
C VAL A 461 12.61 -0.10 14.91
N GLY A 462 11.58 0.74 14.75
CA GLY A 462 11.41 1.57 13.57
C GLY A 462 12.58 2.53 13.33
N LEU A 463 13.09 3.16 14.39
CA LEU A 463 14.31 3.97 14.32
C LEU A 463 15.55 3.14 13.95
N ALA A 464 15.65 1.88 14.40
CA ALA A 464 16.72 0.98 14.01
C ALA A 464 16.64 0.60 12.52
N VAL A 465 15.44 0.33 11.99
CA VAL A 465 15.19 0.13 10.54
C VAL A 465 15.61 1.38 9.76
N MET A 466 15.20 2.56 10.22
CA MET A 466 15.61 3.83 9.62
C MET A 466 17.13 3.98 9.58
N ALA A 467 17.83 3.66 10.67
CA ALA A 467 19.28 3.80 10.76
C ALA A 467 20.02 2.85 9.81
N HIS A 468 19.60 1.57 9.73
CA HIS A 468 20.12 0.61 8.76
C HIS A 468 19.87 1.07 7.32
N SER A 469 18.64 1.50 7.05
CA SER A 469 18.24 1.99 5.74
C SER A 469 18.84 3.34 5.37
N LEU A 470 19.39 4.13 6.30
CA LEU A 470 20.15 5.34 6.00
C LEU A 470 21.58 4.99 5.62
N LEU A 471 22.26 4.21 6.46
CA LEU A 471 23.66 3.82 6.25
C LEU A 471 23.84 3.01 4.96
N GLY A 472 22.95 2.06 4.70
CA GLY A 472 23.09 1.13 3.57
C GLY A 472 24.29 0.20 3.72
N GLN A 473 24.71 -0.03 4.96
CA GLN A 473 25.79 -0.93 5.37
C GLN A 473 25.45 -1.49 6.76
N ARG A 474 25.99 -2.67 7.08
CA ARG A 474 25.78 -3.34 8.37
C ARG A 474 26.50 -2.58 9.49
N PHE A 475 25.86 -2.51 10.65
CA PHE A 475 26.51 -2.03 11.88
C PHE A 475 27.54 -3.04 12.39
N ALA A 476 28.36 -2.63 13.36
CA ALA A 476 29.25 -3.54 14.06
C ALA A 476 28.45 -4.63 14.80
N ARG A 477 28.93 -5.87 14.74
CA ARG A 477 28.23 -7.02 15.37
C ARG A 477 27.98 -6.83 16.86
N ASP A 478 28.87 -6.12 17.56
CA ASP A 478 28.73 -5.86 18.99
C ASP A 478 27.60 -4.86 19.29
N ASP A 479 27.41 -3.86 18.42
CA ASP A 479 26.28 -2.92 18.52
C ASP A 479 24.95 -3.63 18.30
N ASP A 480 24.87 -4.52 17.30
CA ASP A 480 23.67 -5.32 17.05
C ASP A 480 23.31 -6.20 18.25
N LYS A 481 24.31 -6.87 18.84
CA LYS A 481 24.11 -7.73 20.02
C LYS A 481 23.67 -6.91 21.24
N ALA A 482 24.25 -5.72 21.43
CA ALA A 482 23.86 -4.83 22.50
C ALA A 482 22.41 -4.37 22.33
N PHE A 483 22.01 -4.00 21.10
CA PHE A 483 20.65 -3.64 20.75
C PHE A 483 19.67 -4.80 20.97
N GLN A 484 19.98 -6.00 20.46
CA GLN A 484 19.17 -7.21 20.66
C GLN A 484 18.93 -7.48 22.15
N LYS A 485 19.99 -7.44 22.97
CA LYS A 485 19.88 -7.68 24.41
C LYS A 485 18.99 -6.63 25.10
N ALA A 486 19.16 -5.36 24.73
CA ALA A 486 18.38 -4.26 25.28
C ALA A 486 16.90 -4.37 24.88
N LEU A 487 16.61 -4.81 23.65
CA LEU A 487 15.24 -4.98 23.16
C LEU A 487 14.51 -6.11 23.88
N VAL A 488 15.17 -7.25 24.07
CA VAL A 488 14.62 -8.38 24.86
C VAL A 488 14.31 -7.93 26.29
N ALA A 489 15.24 -7.21 26.94
CA ALA A 489 15.01 -6.67 28.28
C ALA A 489 13.84 -5.69 28.31
N ASN A 490 13.79 -4.75 27.36
CA ASN A 490 12.73 -3.75 27.28
C ASN A 490 11.34 -4.39 27.12
N LEU A 491 11.22 -5.42 26.27
CA LEU A 491 9.95 -6.12 26.06
C LEU A 491 9.49 -6.88 27.32
N ILE A 492 10.39 -7.34 28.17
CA ILE A 492 10.04 -7.97 29.44
C ILE A 492 9.63 -6.91 30.47
N ASP A 493 10.45 -5.87 30.61
CA ASP A 493 10.34 -4.88 31.69
C ASP A 493 9.21 -3.86 31.46
N PHE A 494 8.87 -3.56 30.19
CA PHE A 494 7.90 -2.53 29.83
C PHE A 494 6.74 -3.12 29.02
N PRO A 495 5.50 -3.12 29.58
CA PRO A 495 4.31 -3.57 28.86
C PRO A 495 4.05 -2.80 27.57
N GLN A 496 3.69 -3.50 26.50
CA GLN A 496 3.43 -2.92 25.17
C GLN A 496 1.92 -2.93 24.82
N GLU A 497 1.44 -1.87 24.18
CA GLU A 497 0.04 -1.80 23.69
C GLU A 497 -0.21 -2.74 22.51
N SER A 498 0.74 -2.82 21.56
CA SER A 498 0.69 -3.72 20.40
C SER A 498 1.99 -4.50 20.27
N LEU A 499 1.85 -5.78 19.91
CA LEU A 499 2.94 -6.72 19.69
C LEU A 499 2.88 -7.32 18.27
N ASP A 500 2.04 -6.76 17.39
CA ASP A 500 1.74 -7.37 16.09
C ASP A 500 2.97 -7.44 15.18
N TRP A 501 3.87 -6.45 15.31
CA TRP A 501 5.14 -6.39 14.60
C TRP A 501 6.10 -7.52 14.98
N LEU A 502 5.93 -8.18 16.14
CA LEU A 502 6.74 -9.35 16.48
C LEU A 502 6.50 -10.50 15.51
N GLY A 503 5.30 -10.58 14.91
CA GLY A 503 4.97 -11.63 13.95
C GLY A 503 4.94 -13.04 14.54
N ASP A 504 4.83 -13.17 15.87
CA ASP A 504 4.76 -14.46 16.58
C ASP A 504 3.65 -14.40 17.64
N ALA A 505 2.54 -15.08 17.35
CA ALA A 505 1.34 -15.04 18.19
C ALA A 505 1.55 -15.71 19.54
N ASP A 506 2.39 -16.75 19.59
CA ASP A 506 2.68 -17.51 20.81
C ASP A 506 3.55 -16.69 21.76
N VAL A 507 4.61 -16.06 21.25
CA VAL A 507 5.45 -15.15 22.05
C VAL A 507 4.67 -13.91 22.49
N ALA A 508 3.84 -13.33 21.61
CA ALA A 508 2.96 -12.24 21.99
C ALA A 508 1.97 -12.64 23.10
N HIS A 509 1.45 -13.88 23.05
CA HIS A 509 0.59 -14.41 24.10
C HIS A 509 1.34 -14.59 25.42
N MET A 510 2.55 -15.16 25.39
CA MET A 510 3.41 -15.31 26.58
C MET A 510 3.74 -13.95 27.23
N LEU A 511 4.07 -12.92 26.44
CA LEU A 511 4.31 -11.57 26.95
C LEU A 511 3.06 -10.99 27.63
N ARG A 512 1.88 -11.13 27.01
CA ARG A 512 0.61 -10.66 27.61
C ARG A 512 0.30 -11.40 28.92
N GLN A 513 0.57 -12.70 29.00
CA GLN A 513 0.43 -13.45 30.24
C GLN A 513 1.39 -12.94 31.32
N HIS A 514 2.66 -12.69 30.95
CA HIS A 514 3.66 -12.15 31.85
C HIS A 514 3.25 -10.78 32.42
N TYR A 515 2.80 -9.85 31.58
CA TYR A 515 2.32 -8.54 32.03
C TYR A 515 1.11 -8.64 32.97
N ARG A 516 0.19 -9.58 32.70
CA ARG A 516 -0.98 -9.82 33.57
C ARG A 516 -0.56 -10.37 34.93
N ALA A 517 0.40 -11.29 34.96
CA ALA A 517 0.93 -11.84 36.21
C ALA A 517 1.61 -10.74 37.05
N ALA A 518 2.48 -9.94 36.44
CA ALA A 518 3.15 -8.82 37.10
C ALA A 518 2.16 -7.77 37.64
N ALA A 519 1.04 -7.52 36.95
CA ALA A 519 -0.01 -6.62 37.43
C ALA A 519 -0.80 -7.18 38.63
N GLN A 520 -0.90 -8.51 38.76
CA GLN A 520 -1.62 -9.19 39.84
C GLN A 520 -0.80 -9.37 41.12
N GLU A 521 0.54 -9.27 41.06
CA GLU A 521 1.43 -9.33 42.23
C GLU A 521 1.19 -8.21 43.26
N GLY A 522 0.42 -7.18 42.91
CA GLY A 522 -0.07 -6.17 43.84
C GLY A 522 -1.18 -6.64 44.81
N SER A 523 -1.75 -7.83 44.64
CA SER A 523 -2.79 -8.37 45.54
C SER A 523 -2.58 -9.86 45.87
N ALA A 524 -2.12 -10.12 47.10
CA ALA A 524 -1.99 -11.42 47.77
C ALA A 524 -1.14 -12.49 47.05
N ALA A 525 0.12 -12.63 47.49
CA ALA A 525 1.01 -13.70 47.08
C ALA A 525 0.71 -15.00 47.85
N ASP A 526 0.36 -16.07 47.13
CA ASP A 526 0.42 -17.45 47.62
C ASP A 526 1.80 -18.06 47.26
N ASP A 527 2.52 -18.58 48.25
CA ASP A 527 3.87 -19.18 48.15
C ASP A 527 3.94 -20.44 47.25
N ALA A 528 2.82 -20.97 46.77
CA ALA A 528 2.76 -22.22 46.01
C ALA A 528 3.10 -22.09 44.52
N GLY A 529 3.30 -20.88 43.99
CA GLY A 529 3.44 -20.61 42.54
C GLY A 529 4.81 -20.11 42.06
N GLU A 530 5.81 -19.95 42.93
CA GLU A 530 7.07 -19.27 42.60
C GLU A 530 7.94 -20.06 41.61
N GLY A 531 8.02 -21.39 41.76
CA GLY A 531 8.80 -22.25 40.86
C GLY A 531 8.22 -22.37 39.44
N GLU A 532 6.89 -22.38 39.29
CA GLU A 532 6.26 -22.38 37.97
C GLU A 532 6.45 -21.04 37.24
N ARG A 533 6.45 -19.93 37.99
CA ARG A 533 6.73 -18.59 37.44
C ARG A 533 8.16 -18.45 36.94
N GLU A 534 9.14 -18.94 37.69
CA GLU A 534 10.55 -18.90 37.27
C GLU A 534 10.78 -19.70 35.98
N VAL A 535 10.12 -20.86 35.84
CA VAL A 535 10.16 -21.67 34.61
C VAL A 535 9.51 -20.93 33.44
N LEU A 536 8.33 -20.33 33.64
CA LEU A 536 7.63 -19.55 32.61
C LEU A 536 8.45 -18.32 32.17
N ALA A 537 9.05 -17.59 33.11
CA ALA A 537 9.90 -16.43 32.82
C ALA A 537 11.13 -16.84 32.01
N ARG A 538 11.77 -17.96 32.36
CA ARG A 538 12.91 -18.50 31.61
C ARG A 538 12.52 -18.97 30.20
N GLN A 539 11.36 -19.61 30.07
CA GLN A 539 10.82 -20.03 28.77
C GLN A 539 10.54 -18.81 27.88
N LEU A 540 9.85 -17.80 28.42
CA LEU A 540 9.60 -16.54 27.72
C LEU A 540 10.90 -15.89 27.25
N GLN A 541 11.91 -15.80 28.11
CA GLN A 541 13.20 -15.18 27.77
C GLN A 541 13.91 -15.91 26.62
N LEU A 542 13.87 -17.25 26.59
CA LEU A 542 14.46 -18.05 25.51
C LEU A 542 13.69 -17.85 24.19
N SER A 543 12.37 -18.02 24.21
CA SER A 543 11.53 -17.87 23.02
C SER A 543 11.61 -16.45 22.45
N LEU A 544 11.65 -15.43 23.32
CA LEU A 544 11.80 -14.04 22.89
C LEU A 544 13.18 -13.79 22.27
N LYS A 545 14.25 -14.37 22.83
CA LYS A 545 15.58 -14.24 22.26
C LYS A 545 15.64 -14.83 20.84
N ASP A 546 15.05 -16.00 20.63
CA ASP A 546 15.05 -16.67 19.32
C ASP A 546 14.25 -15.87 18.28
N VAL A 547 13.06 -15.38 18.64
CA VAL A 547 12.25 -14.53 17.74
C VAL A 547 12.97 -13.23 17.41
N ILE A 548 13.56 -12.55 18.40
CA ILE A 548 14.29 -11.30 18.15
C ILE A 548 15.57 -11.56 17.35
N GLU A 549 16.25 -12.69 17.51
CA GLU A 549 17.42 -13.05 16.70
C GLU A 549 17.05 -13.11 15.20
N ASP A 550 15.95 -13.79 14.84
CA ASP A 550 15.43 -13.78 13.48
C ASP A 550 15.10 -12.36 12.99
N ARG A 551 14.41 -11.54 13.81
CA ARG A 551 14.06 -10.16 13.41
C ARG A 551 15.31 -9.30 13.21
N MET A 552 16.36 -9.51 14.00
CA MET A 552 17.63 -8.80 13.85
C MET A 552 18.36 -9.23 12.57
N ASP A 553 18.28 -10.49 12.17
CA ASP A 553 18.84 -10.94 10.90
C ASP A 553 18.12 -10.32 9.70
N ARG A 554 16.79 -10.21 9.76
CA ARG A 554 16.00 -9.48 8.76
C ARG A 554 16.35 -7.99 8.72
N LEU A 555 16.50 -7.36 9.88
CA LEU A 555 16.92 -5.97 10.01
C LEU A 555 18.29 -5.73 9.35
N ARG A 556 19.27 -6.62 9.60
CA ARG A 556 20.59 -6.57 8.93
C ARG A 556 20.45 -6.68 7.43
N GLY A 557 19.57 -7.56 6.94
CA GLY A 557 19.28 -7.70 5.51
C GLY A 557 18.86 -6.38 4.85
N THR A 558 18.17 -5.48 5.56
CA THR A 558 17.75 -4.18 4.99
C THR A 558 18.92 -3.30 4.57
N ALA A 559 20.06 -3.42 5.27
CA ALA A 559 21.27 -2.70 4.91
C ALA A 559 21.91 -3.26 3.63
N ASP A 560 21.73 -4.55 3.35
CA ASP A 560 22.37 -5.23 2.22
C ASP A 560 21.60 -5.01 0.91
N VAL A 561 20.30 -4.67 0.95
CA VAL A 561 19.43 -4.49 -0.24
C VAL A 561 20.05 -3.52 -1.24
N ARG A 562 20.59 -2.38 -0.78
CA ARG A 562 21.23 -1.41 -1.69
C ARG A 562 22.58 -1.90 -2.21
N SER A 563 23.31 -2.68 -1.41
CA SER A 563 24.64 -3.20 -1.77
C SER A 563 24.59 -4.38 -2.74
N SER A 564 23.52 -5.18 -2.68
CA SER A 564 23.29 -6.31 -3.60
C SER A 564 22.85 -5.83 -4.99
N LEU A 565 22.28 -4.63 -5.06
CA LEU A 565 21.93 -3.97 -6.30
C LEU A 565 23.12 -3.15 -6.80
N LYS A 566 23.38 -3.17 -8.11
CA LYS A 566 24.44 -2.37 -8.76
C LYS A 566 24.09 -0.87 -8.82
N LEU A 567 23.45 -0.34 -7.78
CA LEU A 567 22.98 1.05 -7.72
C LEU A 567 24.19 1.98 -7.60
N ARG A 568 24.35 2.88 -8.57
CA ARG A 568 25.40 3.90 -8.59
C ARG A 568 24.87 5.25 -8.18
N ASP A 569 23.76 5.66 -8.76
CA ASP A 569 23.17 6.98 -8.60
C ASP A 569 22.29 7.05 -7.33
N TYR A 570 21.66 5.93 -6.98
CA TYR A 570 20.76 5.80 -5.83
C TYR A 570 21.37 5.01 -4.66
N ALA A 571 22.67 4.70 -4.73
CA ALA A 571 23.40 3.94 -3.72
C ALA A 571 23.28 4.53 -2.31
N ASN A 572 23.16 5.86 -2.19
CA ASN A 572 22.98 6.57 -0.93
C ASN A 572 21.69 7.40 -0.97
N VAL A 573 20.89 7.37 0.11
CA VAL A 573 19.67 8.18 0.27
C VAL A 573 19.93 9.57 0.87
N MET A 574 21.15 9.82 1.30
CA MET A 574 21.63 11.13 1.71
C MET A 574 21.94 11.96 0.46
N GLY A 575 21.11 12.97 0.18
CA GLY A 575 21.33 13.91 -0.91
C GLY A 575 22.51 14.83 -0.65
N ARG A 576 23.14 15.35 -1.72
CA ARG A 576 24.13 16.45 -1.65
C ARG A 576 23.42 17.76 -1.94
N GLY A 577 23.00 18.49 -0.90
CA GLY A 577 22.36 19.80 -1.04
C GLY A 577 23.34 20.97 -0.87
N ALA A 578 22.99 22.15 -1.40
CA ALA A 578 23.77 23.39 -1.28
C ALA A 578 23.94 23.90 0.17
N GLY A 579 23.21 23.33 1.14
CA GLY A 579 23.35 23.56 2.59
C GLY A 579 23.96 22.40 3.37
N GLY A 580 24.63 21.46 2.68
CA GLY A 580 25.12 20.20 3.25
C GLY A 580 24.25 18.99 2.91
N ALA A 581 24.72 17.79 3.25
CA ALA A 581 23.99 16.57 2.95
C ALA A 581 22.67 16.53 3.74
N ALA A 582 21.53 16.27 3.10
CA ALA A 582 20.23 16.10 3.76
C ALA A 582 19.53 14.89 3.16
N TYR A 583 18.77 14.15 3.98
CA TYR A 583 17.97 13.05 3.45
C TYR A 583 16.97 13.58 2.42
N THR A 584 16.87 12.91 1.28
CA THR A 584 15.83 13.15 0.26
C THR A 584 15.34 11.79 -0.18
N SER A 585 14.03 11.57 -0.13
CA SER A 585 13.45 10.28 -0.48
C SER A 585 13.88 9.81 -1.86
N LEU A 586 14.07 8.51 -2.01
CA LEU A 586 14.41 7.90 -3.30
C LEU A 586 13.38 8.26 -4.36
N VAL A 587 12.09 8.21 -4.01
CA VAL A 587 10.97 8.57 -4.91
C VAL A 587 11.12 9.99 -5.43
N ALA A 588 11.43 10.97 -4.56
CA ALA A 588 11.60 12.35 -4.98
C ALA A 588 12.83 12.57 -5.89
N ARG A 589 13.93 11.85 -5.62
CA ARG A 589 15.13 11.90 -6.47
C ARG A 589 14.86 11.29 -7.85
N VAL A 590 14.24 10.11 -7.89
CA VAL A 590 13.82 9.47 -9.15
C VAL A 590 12.85 10.36 -9.92
N ALA A 591 11.89 10.99 -9.24
CA ALA A 591 10.93 11.90 -9.87
C ALA A 591 11.64 13.08 -10.54
N ARG A 592 12.56 13.74 -9.85
CA ARG A 592 13.42 14.80 -10.42
C ARG A 592 14.21 14.31 -11.63
N ASP A 593 14.94 13.20 -11.47
CA ASP A 593 15.84 12.69 -12.51
C ASP A 593 15.06 12.21 -13.75
N SER A 594 13.84 11.71 -13.56
CA SER A 594 12.98 11.22 -14.65
C SER A 594 12.48 12.31 -15.60
N VAL A 595 12.37 13.56 -15.13
CA VAL A 595 11.93 14.73 -15.92
C VAL A 595 13.10 15.62 -16.36
N THR A 596 14.30 15.37 -15.85
CA THR A 596 15.49 16.17 -16.16
C THR A 596 16.10 15.74 -17.48
N ARG A 597 16.27 16.69 -18.40
CA ARG A 597 16.80 16.46 -19.75
C ARG A 597 18.31 16.72 -19.90
N ASP A 598 19.04 16.90 -18.80
CA ASP A 598 20.46 17.29 -18.84
C ASP A 598 21.26 16.35 -19.76
N GLY A 599 21.65 16.93 -20.89
CA GLY A 599 22.36 16.28 -21.98
C GLY A 599 23.81 16.10 -21.57
N ASP A 600 24.08 15.00 -20.84
CA ASP A 600 25.31 14.19 -20.85
C ASP A 600 25.42 13.29 -19.60
N ALA A 601 24.61 13.50 -18.56
CA ALA A 601 24.60 12.62 -17.39
C ALA A 601 23.90 11.28 -17.71
N GLU A 602 24.60 10.16 -17.59
CA GLU A 602 23.99 8.82 -17.68
C GLU A 602 23.26 8.49 -16.36
N LEU A 603 22.00 8.06 -16.47
CA LEU A 603 21.22 7.50 -15.37
C LEU A 603 21.45 5.98 -15.34
N HIS A 604 22.45 5.53 -14.60
CA HIS A 604 22.88 4.12 -14.56
C HIS A 604 21.87 3.20 -13.89
N ASP A 605 21.09 3.75 -12.96
CA ASP A 605 20.12 2.97 -12.19
C ASP A 605 18.73 2.95 -12.83
N LEU A 606 18.48 3.82 -13.83
CA LEU A 606 17.25 3.89 -14.61
C LEU A 606 17.47 3.29 -16.00
N GLU A 607 17.86 2.01 -16.02
CA GLU A 607 17.98 1.24 -17.26
C GLU A 607 16.64 0.63 -17.67
N LYS A 608 16.30 0.79 -18.94
CA LYS A 608 15.11 0.17 -19.52
C LYS A 608 15.27 -1.35 -19.49
N HIS A 609 14.30 -2.04 -18.91
CA HIS A 609 14.26 -3.50 -18.90
C HIS A 609 13.99 -4.00 -20.32
N THR A 610 14.97 -4.69 -20.91
CA THR A 610 14.82 -5.31 -22.22
C THR A 610 14.30 -6.74 -22.04
N SER A 611 13.24 -7.11 -22.77
CA SER A 611 12.87 -8.52 -22.88
C SER A 611 13.92 -9.26 -23.70
N THR A 612 14.07 -10.56 -23.48
CA THR A 612 15.02 -11.43 -24.19
C THR A 612 14.80 -11.44 -25.71
N VAL A 613 13.64 -11.03 -26.20
CA VAL A 613 13.35 -10.89 -27.64
C VAL A 613 14.04 -9.66 -28.26
N ALA A 614 14.41 -8.65 -27.46
CA ALA A 614 15.28 -7.56 -27.93
C ALA A 614 16.73 -8.02 -28.16
N LEU A 615 17.08 -9.29 -27.89
CA LEU A 615 18.36 -9.85 -28.34
C LEU A 615 18.45 -9.94 -29.86
N SER A 616 17.36 -9.88 -30.65
CA SER A 616 17.51 -9.76 -32.11
C SER A 616 17.97 -8.34 -32.53
N ASP A 617 17.47 -7.31 -31.86
CA ASP A 617 17.94 -5.92 -32.03
C ASP A 617 19.33 -5.69 -31.41
N LEU A 618 19.63 -6.40 -30.31
CA LEU A 618 20.93 -6.40 -29.67
C LEU A 618 21.93 -7.32 -30.38
N LEU A 619 21.51 -8.33 -31.17
CA LEU A 619 22.36 -9.08 -32.11
C LEU A 619 22.67 -8.25 -33.35
N GLY A 620 21.78 -7.32 -33.73
CA GLY A 620 22.11 -6.23 -34.66
C GLY A 620 23.15 -5.25 -34.09
N MET A 621 23.27 -5.14 -32.76
CA MET A 621 24.35 -4.42 -32.07
C MET A 621 25.58 -5.30 -31.77
N ALA A 622 25.42 -6.60 -31.56
CA ALA A 622 26.51 -7.54 -31.27
C ALA A 622 27.30 -7.94 -32.52
N SER A 623 26.76 -7.70 -33.73
CA SER A 623 27.53 -7.75 -34.96
C SER A 623 28.57 -6.63 -35.11
N SER A 624 28.63 -5.65 -34.19
CA SER A 624 29.70 -4.64 -34.16
C SER A 624 30.83 -4.94 -33.15
N LEU A 625 30.78 -6.07 -32.45
CA LEU A 625 31.83 -6.49 -31.52
C LEU A 625 32.47 -7.80 -31.99
N GLY A 626 33.33 -7.66 -33.01
CA GLY A 626 34.43 -8.62 -33.23
C GLY A 626 34.39 -9.40 -34.54
N LEU A 627 34.69 -8.75 -35.66
CA LEU A 627 35.49 -9.34 -36.75
C LEU A 627 35.89 -8.25 -37.77
N GLY A 628 37.17 -7.85 -37.72
CA GLY A 628 37.97 -7.43 -38.89
C GLY A 628 37.52 -6.24 -39.77
N ARG A 629 38.24 -5.12 -39.60
CA ARG A 629 38.81 -4.25 -40.65
C ARG A 629 37.87 -3.44 -41.61
N PHE A 630 38.29 -2.18 -41.78
CA PHE A 630 38.06 -1.20 -42.85
C PHE A 630 36.84 -0.26 -42.77
N GLY A 631 37.13 1.02 -42.46
CA GLY A 631 36.88 2.14 -43.36
C GLY A 631 35.44 2.69 -43.50
N PHE A 632 35.30 3.98 -43.13
CA PHE A 632 34.24 4.92 -43.54
C PHE A 632 32.83 4.75 -42.94
N GLY A 633 32.55 5.54 -41.90
CA GLY A 633 31.20 5.87 -41.46
C GLY A 633 31.13 6.29 -40.00
N ARG A 634 31.11 7.61 -39.73
CA ARG A 634 30.84 8.18 -38.40
C ARG A 634 29.35 7.96 -38.06
N GLY A 635 28.97 6.72 -37.75
CA GLY A 635 27.63 6.36 -37.27
C GLY A 635 27.49 6.73 -35.80
N LYS A 636 26.57 7.66 -35.49
CA LYS A 636 26.23 8.03 -34.11
C LYS A 636 25.75 6.78 -33.35
N THR A 637 26.41 6.43 -32.25
CA THR A 637 25.85 5.50 -31.27
C THR A 637 24.48 6.04 -30.82
N LYS A 638 23.41 5.24 -30.97
CA LYS A 638 22.07 5.63 -30.48
C LYS A 638 22.15 5.82 -28.96
N ALA A 639 21.66 6.96 -28.46
CA ALA A 639 21.59 7.23 -27.02
C ALA A 639 20.76 6.15 -26.31
N LYS A 640 21.15 5.78 -25.08
CA LYS A 640 20.36 4.86 -24.24
C LYS A 640 18.96 5.47 -23.99
N PRO A 641 17.89 4.66 -24.02
CA PRO A 641 16.54 5.15 -23.74
C PRO A 641 16.45 5.70 -22.31
N ARG A 642 15.72 6.80 -22.14
CA ARG A 642 15.54 7.49 -20.85
C ARG A 642 14.07 7.61 -20.50
N PRO A 643 13.71 7.68 -19.20
CA PRO A 643 12.34 7.95 -18.80
C PRO A 643 11.77 9.23 -19.42
N SER A 644 12.61 10.26 -19.55
CA SER A 644 12.29 11.56 -20.13
C SER A 644 11.93 11.53 -21.63
N ASP A 645 12.15 10.39 -22.31
CA ASP A 645 11.80 10.23 -23.73
C ASP A 645 10.28 10.17 -23.94
N ASN A 646 9.52 9.78 -22.91
CA ASN A 646 8.06 9.75 -22.92
C ASN A 646 7.49 10.94 -22.14
N LYS A 647 6.43 11.59 -22.67
CA LYS A 647 5.76 12.73 -22.01
C LYS A 647 5.01 12.30 -20.74
N THR A 648 4.56 11.06 -20.68
CA THR A 648 3.88 10.50 -19.51
C THR A 648 4.84 9.59 -18.76
N ILE A 649 4.98 9.81 -17.45
CA ILE A 649 5.83 9.03 -16.56
C ILE A 649 4.98 8.53 -15.40
N VAL A 650 5.02 7.22 -15.16
CA VAL A 650 4.39 6.57 -14.01
C VAL A 650 5.49 6.11 -13.07
N ILE A 651 5.51 6.63 -11.84
CA ILE A 651 6.42 6.18 -10.78
C ILE A 651 5.60 5.30 -9.84
N PHE A 652 5.94 4.03 -9.74
CA PHE A 652 5.20 3.06 -8.96
C PHE A 652 6.07 2.43 -7.87
N VAL A 653 5.68 2.59 -6.60
CA VAL A 653 6.39 2.00 -5.45
C VAL A 653 5.73 0.68 -5.02
N ILE A 654 6.48 -0.42 -5.06
CA ILE A 654 6.03 -1.74 -4.60
C ILE A 654 6.33 -1.85 -3.09
N GLY A 655 5.30 -2.05 -2.27
CA GLY A 655 5.43 -2.13 -0.80
C GLY A 655 5.03 -0.85 -0.04
N GLY A 656 4.40 0.10 -0.72
CA GLY A 656 3.77 1.27 -0.11
C GLY A 656 4.54 2.59 -0.24
N ILE A 657 3.83 3.71 -0.23
CA ILE A 657 4.39 5.07 -0.28
C ILE A 657 3.76 5.96 0.80
N THR A 658 4.52 6.94 1.31
CA THR A 658 4.00 7.95 2.25
C THR A 658 3.45 9.19 1.54
N CYS A 659 2.57 9.95 2.20
CA CYS A 659 2.12 11.24 1.66
C CYS A 659 3.26 12.26 1.62
N ALA A 660 4.20 12.21 2.56
CA ALA A 660 5.42 13.01 2.52
C ALA A 660 6.25 12.75 1.25
N GLU A 661 6.43 11.49 0.83
CA GLU A 661 7.12 11.16 -0.43
C GLU A 661 6.37 11.67 -1.66
N ILE A 662 5.04 11.53 -1.68
CA ILE A 662 4.21 12.08 -2.76
C ILE A 662 4.41 13.60 -2.83
N GLN A 663 4.34 14.29 -1.70
CA GLN A 663 4.56 15.72 -1.60
C GLN A 663 5.96 16.14 -2.10
N GLU A 664 7.01 15.45 -1.63
CA GLU A 664 8.40 15.72 -2.03
C GLU A 664 8.60 15.51 -3.54
N ALA A 665 8.10 14.39 -4.09
CA ALA A 665 8.23 14.08 -5.49
C ALA A 665 7.51 15.09 -6.40
N LEU A 666 6.27 15.47 -6.05
CA LEU A 666 5.53 16.49 -6.80
C LEU A 666 6.24 17.85 -6.75
N GLN A 667 6.83 18.21 -5.61
CA GLN A 667 7.61 19.45 -5.48
C GLN A 667 8.86 19.42 -6.37
N GLN A 668 9.62 18.31 -6.36
CA GLN A 668 10.82 18.16 -7.20
C GLN A 668 10.50 18.24 -8.70
N VAL A 669 9.39 17.65 -9.13
CA VAL A 669 8.93 17.75 -10.53
C VAL A 669 8.57 19.20 -10.86
N ALA A 670 7.82 19.89 -9.99
CA ALA A 670 7.45 21.29 -10.20
C ALA A 670 8.67 22.22 -10.30
N ASP A 671 9.68 22.00 -9.44
CA ASP A 671 10.92 22.78 -9.42
C ASP A 671 11.75 22.54 -10.70
N SER A 672 11.78 21.30 -11.19
CA SER A 672 12.57 20.91 -12.37
C SER A 672 11.97 21.37 -13.69
N VAL A 673 10.63 21.44 -13.77
CA VAL A 673 9.90 21.86 -14.98
C VAL A 673 9.64 23.37 -15.02
N GLY A 674 10.04 24.11 -13.98
CA GLY A 674 10.11 25.58 -14.00
C GLY A 674 8.79 26.30 -13.73
N GLY A 675 7.87 25.71 -12.96
CA GLY A 675 6.66 26.40 -12.47
C GLY A 675 5.69 26.94 -13.54
N LYS A 676 5.79 26.47 -14.80
CA LYS A 676 4.84 26.83 -15.85
C LYS A 676 3.47 26.23 -15.55
N GLU A 677 2.42 27.03 -15.80
CA GLU A 677 1.01 26.68 -15.51
C GLU A 677 0.55 25.41 -16.24
N GLU A 678 -0.41 24.69 -15.63
CA GLU A 678 -1.12 23.56 -16.23
C GLU A 678 -1.72 23.98 -17.59
N GLY A 679 -1.16 23.50 -18.71
CA GLY A 679 -1.66 23.80 -20.06
C GLY A 679 -0.62 23.93 -21.18
N ASP A 680 0.69 23.91 -20.88
CA ASP A 680 1.75 23.93 -21.91
C ASP A 680 1.92 22.53 -22.55
N ASP A 681 1.83 22.43 -23.89
CA ASP A 681 1.76 21.15 -24.65
C ASP A 681 3.08 20.32 -24.56
N ASP A 682 4.12 20.88 -23.93
CA ASP A 682 5.43 20.27 -23.68
C ASP A 682 5.66 19.82 -22.23
N GLN A 683 4.66 19.88 -21.35
CA GLN A 683 4.79 19.50 -19.94
C GLN A 683 4.75 17.97 -19.74
N TYR A 684 5.62 17.44 -18.88
CA TYR A 684 5.56 16.06 -18.43
C TYR A 684 4.31 15.82 -17.56
N GLN A 685 3.57 14.74 -17.83
CA GLN A 685 2.57 14.23 -16.90
C GLN A 685 3.20 13.16 -16.02
N VAL A 686 3.36 13.45 -14.72
CA VAL A 686 3.86 12.48 -13.74
C VAL A 686 2.70 11.94 -12.91
N LEU A 687 2.50 10.62 -12.96
CA LEU A 687 1.56 9.88 -12.12
C LEU A 687 2.34 9.09 -11.07
N ILE A 688 1.90 9.11 -9.81
CA ILE A 688 2.53 8.39 -8.70
C ILE A 688 1.58 7.28 -8.25
N GLY A 689 2.02 6.04 -8.35
CA GLY A 689 1.29 4.87 -7.89
C GLY A 689 2.02 4.14 -6.77
N SER A 690 1.29 3.34 -6.01
CA SER A 690 1.90 2.36 -5.13
C SER A 690 0.96 1.18 -4.88
N THR A 691 1.47 0.12 -4.26
CA THR A 691 0.60 -0.92 -3.71
C THR A 691 -0.36 -0.28 -2.71
N SER A 692 0.13 0.39 -1.66
CA SER A 692 -0.70 1.00 -0.59
C SER A 692 -0.12 2.33 -0.06
N LEU A 693 -0.81 2.98 0.90
CA LEU A 693 -0.19 3.98 1.75
C LEU A 693 0.63 3.30 2.84
N SER A 694 1.87 3.75 3.02
CA SER A 694 2.81 3.16 3.98
C SER A 694 2.72 3.83 5.35
N THR A 695 2.86 3.03 6.40
CA THR A 695 3.07 3.47 7.78
C THR A 695 4.20 2.67 8.40
N ALA A 696 4.81 3.19 9.47
CA ALA A 696 5.88 2.48 10.16
C ALA A 696 5.42 1.09 10.64
N SER A 697 4.25 1.01 11.28
CA SER A 697 3.66 -0.25 11.74
C SER A 697 3.41 -1.25 10.60
N GLY A 698 2.90 -0.78 9.45
CA GLY A 698 2.68 -1.65 8.28
C GLY A 698 3.99 -2.23 7.74
N VAL A 699 5.02 -1.40 7.61
CA VAL A 699 6.34 -1.85 7.15
C VAL A 699 6.96 -2.85 8.14
N LEU A 700 6.92 -2.58 9.45
CA LEU A 700 7.42 -3.52 10.45
C LEU A 700 6.69 -4.87 10.37
N SER A 701 5.36 -4.84 10.20
CA SER A 701 4.55 -6.06 10.05
C SER A 701 4.96 -6.87 8.81
N HIS A 702 5.25 -6.21 7.68
CA HIS A 702 5.75 -6.91 6.50
C HIS A 702 7.18 -7.43 6.65
N LEU A 703 8.07 -6.64 7.23
CA LEU A 703 9.48 -7.02 7.45
C LEU A 703 9.58 -8.24 8.37
N PHE A 704 8.76 -8.30 9.41
CA PHE A 704 8.87 -9.26 10.49
C PHE A 704 7.74 -10.29 10.54
N ALA A 705 6.87 -10.33 9.53
CA ALA A 705 5.88 -11.41 9.39
C ALA A 705 6.57 -12.77 9.40
N ALA A 706 6.00 -13.72 10.16
CA ALA A 706 6.43 -15.11 10.12
C ALA A 706 6.31 -15.67 8.70
N GLU A 707 7.25 -16.51 8.29
CA GLU A 707 7.26 -17.14 6.96
C GLU A 707 6.00 -17.98 6.66
N GLN A 708 5.21 -18.34 7.68
CA GLN A 708 3.95 -19.05 7.54
C GLN A 708 2.74 -18.14 7.24
N GLN A 709 2.90 -16.80 7.39
CA GLN A 709 1.86 -15.80 7.12
C GLN A 709 2.06 -15.02 5.81
N GLN A 710 3.22 -15.18 5.16
CA GLN A 710 3.44 -14.75 3.78
C GLN A 710 3.02 -15.88 2.84
#